data_AF-L0RUL5-F1
#
_entry.id   AF-L0RUL5-F1
#
_cell.length_a   1.000
_cell.length_b   1.000
_cell.length_c   1.000
_cell.angle_alpha   90.00
_cell.angle_beta   90.00
_cell.angle_gamma   90.00
#
_symmetry.space_group_name_H-M   'P 1'
#
loop_
_entity.id
_entity.type
_entity.pdbx_description
1 polymer ?
#
loop_
_entity_poly.entity_id
_entity_poly.type
_entity_poly.pdbx_seq_one_letter_code
_entity_poly.pdbx_strand_id
1 'polypeptide(L)'
;MSKKIQKRLFLASMGLFSSASLIGVVACSNKNDEETGGGANLNAPLSEAEKEIQKDQLKAFLDKVPSDNRQELEKLIEKVETLRDVKEIDKKFEQILDKTKKGYYQRLKTSLDTSRGFTQDESSEILLATTFGDSGRQKKAIDKLIREYNLLVDEMLKIRNNKELNNEQKNAKYKELGISPKAKKVKNKPLGSGYPAGAEKVSLGLKSKDKKLFNLIINYPTVAAKLAAENMLLSFNSFDAKNDADISLFDNNFTKVNEQIEKSEKTGTFVLPIFKSTNVLAINKPVLGYILKTFKENGVRFDTTDGSSDFFDGIIKDGATDKETVAALWGKPVANASEILKDYKKEGFLLSKNIFDSYSELLKFSNNAQKLFENSKNGVESNVHVFGIDDMVGVYETALYASTNADDRATLQTTRKDNGVLKVDYSNIKNKNSTTYRNSRDIFNAFSTSFQVGAAYAFPSGQYSSGDQVKHKFAFSIGSTAGYSHNFKEKGKTQKIFKDSSTNFEIDVDSRAGVKIFRTKKIEVPTIEKIKENYKKQKVDKTEEEIQTEYKSKLAEYENTIITFGGGKFLNNVYKSTFNGGGEYDYKSKDDENDRMFEKLAKDGDLKSYLSISFEKSRITGNVKKYVDKLEEILKTNKQELFKYSVVSAADTKKEYVIYAFKGYQNDKKDNPDLLSSKENDFKTKYGLELKTLSDTGLLNEDELLSYPTPGKWKPENKKVVTYVQGPSLIGVKANDVDDEATRAFVKWLISSTKKINTADDGKQKEEKYTPLEFLQNTAGYITAVKDLDKKPDNYVKNIAWRNKYLEIAFKQFKDTVKNENHVIFEEPAGLQSDAFRKQIGSAWETVQANYSNAANPTTFDGFVSTLSTGTN
;
A
#
# COMPACT_ATOMS: atom_id res chain seq x y z
N MET A 1 -7.86 -5.54 -52.19
CA MET A 1 -7.78 -5.64 -50.71
C MET A 1 -6.73 -6.70 -50.37
N SER A 2 -5.76 -6.43 -49.48
CA SER A 2 -4.68 -7.40 -49.20
C SER A 2 -5.22 -8.60 -48.38
N LYS A 3 -4.70 -9.82 -48.60
CA LYS A 3 -5.10 -11.04 -47.87
C LYS A 3 -5.03 -10.88 -46.34
N LYS A 4 -4.18 -9.98 -45.81
CA LYS A 4 -4.11 -9.62 -44.38
C LYS A 4 -5.34 -8.84 -43.89
N ILE A 5 -5.95 -8.01 -44.73
CA ILE A 5 -7.14 -7.22 -44.41
C ILE A 5 -8.38 -8.13 -44.40
N GLN A 6 -8.46 -9.08 -45.34
CA GLN A 6 -9.49 -10.12 -45.33
C GLN A 6 -9.38 -11.04 -44.10
N LYS A 7 -8.16 -11.47 -43.71
CA LYS A 7 -7.96 -12.28 -42.49
C LYS A 7 -8.34 -11.54 -41.21
N ARG A 8 -8.15 -10.22 -41.14
CA ARG A 8 -8.57 -9.39 -39.98
C ARG A 8 -10.07 -9.09 -39.95
N LEU A 9 -10.69 -8.83 -41.10
CA LEU A 9 -12.15 -8.67 -41.19
C LEU A 9 -12.88 -9.98 -40.86
N PHE A 10 -12.33 -11.12 -41.24
CA PHE A 10 -12.87 -12.44 -40.93
C PHE A 10 -12.80 -12.76 -39.41
N LEU A 11 -11.67 -12.46 -38.76
CA LEU A 11 -11.53 -12.60 -37.30
C LEU A 11 -12.43 -11.62 -36.52
N ALA A 12 -12.66 -10.40 -37.05
CA ALA A 12 -13.59 -9.44 -36.45
C ALA A 12 -15.06 -9.87 -36.58
N SER A 13 -15.45 -10.52 -37.69
CA SER A 13 -16.80 -11.06 -37.86
C SER A 13 -17.11 -12.27 -36.97
N MET A 14 -16.09 -13.02 -36.54
CA MET A 14 -16.25 -14.15 -35.62
C MET A 14 -16.53 -13.74 -34.17
N GLY A 15 -16.26 -12.47 -33.79
CA GLY A 15 -16.64 -11.95 -32.48
C GLY A 15 -18.15 -11.75 -32.28
N LEU A 16 -18.96 -11.84 -33.35
CA LEU A 16 -20.41 -11.64 -33.33
C LEU A 16 -21.22 -12.93 -33.21
N PHE A 17 -20.61 -14.12 -33.39
CA PHE A 17 -21.25 -15.42 -33.18
C PHE A 17 -20.69 -16.06 -31.91
N SER A 18 -21.57 -16.45 -30.98
CA SER A 18 -21.25 -16.82 -29.61
C SER A 18 -20.12 -17.85 -29.47
N SER A 19 -18.93 -17.38 -29.08
CA SER A 19 -17.76 -18.18 -28.73
C SER A 19 -17.86 -18.89 -27.37
N ALA A 20 -19.00 -18.80 -26.69
CA ALA A 20 -19.22 -19.38 -25.37
C ALA A 20 -19.39 -20.92 -25.39
N SER A 21 -19.89 -21.50 -26.49
CA SER A 21 -20.19 -22.96 -26.54
C SER A 21 -18.99 -23.83 -26.93
N LEU A 22 -18.06 -23.36 -27.78
CA LEU A 22 -16.90 -24.17 -28.20
C LEU A 22 -15.66 -24.00 -27.32
N ILE A 23 -15.44 -22.81 -26.75
CA ILE A 23 -14.28 -22.54 -25.87
C ILE A 23 -14.42 -23.30 -24.54
N GLY A 24 -15.64 -23.41 -24.00
CA GLY A 24 -15.91 -24.12 -22.74
C GLY A 24 -15.67 -25.64 -22.83
N VAL A 25 -15.94 -26.24 -23.99
CA VAL A 25 -15.89 -27.71 -24.15
C VAL A 25 -14.47 -28.28 -24.06
N VAL A 26 -13.44 -27.56 -24.54
CA VAL A 26 -12.05 -28.02 -24.46
C VAL A 26 -11.34 -27.50 -23.21
N ALA A 27 -11.73 -26.32 -22.70
CA ALA A 27 -11.09 -25.72 -21.53
C ALA A 27 -11.56 -26.30 -20.18
N CYS A 28 -12.78 -26.87 -20.10
CA CYS A 28 -13.35 -27.32 -18.84
C CYS A 28 -13.19 -28.82 -18.53
N SER A 29 -12.77 -29.69 -19.46
CA SER A 29 -12.62 -31.13 -19.16
C SER A 29 -11.39 -31.41 -18.29
N ASN A 30 -11.53 -31.29 -16.97
CA ASN A 30 -10.55 -31.79 -16.01
C ASN A 30 -10.74 -33.31 -15.82
N LYS A 31 -9.74 -33.97 -15.24
CA LYS A 31 -9.66 -35.44 -15.02
C LYS A 31 -10.88 -36.12 -14.36
N ASN A 32 -11.89 -35.38 -13.89
CA ASN A 32 -13.04 -35.91 -13.16
C ASN A 32 -14.35 -35.92 -13.97
N ASP A 33 -14.39 -35.38 -15.20
CA ASP A 33 -15.62 -35.30 -16.00
C ASP A 33 -15.99 -36.62 -16.71
N GLU A 34 -15.21 -37.68 -16.52
CA GLU A 34 -15.53 -39.02 -17.05
C GLU A 34 -16.71 -39.69 -16.30
N GLU A 35 -17.12 -39.20 -15.12
CA GLU A 35 -18.17 -39.84 -14.30
C GLU A 35 -19.55 -39.18 -14.36
N THR A 36 -19.72 -38.02 -15.02
CA THR A 36 -21.03 -37.32 -15.05
C THR A 36 -21.50 -36.93 -16.45
N GLY A 37 -21.61 -37.92 -17.36
CA GLY A 37 -22.65 -38.05 -18.41
C GLY A 37 -22.99 -36.90 -19.38
N GLY A 38 -22.30 -35.75 -19.35
CA GLY A 38 -22.59 -34.55 -20.13
C GLY A 38 -21.39 -33.97 -20.88
N GLY A 39 -20.31 -34.74 -21.03
CA GLY A 39 -19.11 -34.32 -21.75
C GLY A 39 -19.28 -34.40 -23.27
N ALA A 40 -18.76 -33.40 -23.99
CA ALA A 40 -18.72 -33.43 -25.45
C ALA A 40 -17.95 -34.66 -25.95
N ASN A 41 -18.47 -35.30 -27.00
CA ASN A 41 -17.80 -36.43 -27.63
C ASN A 41 -16.50 -35.95 -28.33
N LEU A 42 -15.36 -36.10 -27.66
CA LEU A 42 -14.05 -35.66 -28.16
C LEU A 42 -13.62 -36.36 -29.46
N ASN A 43 -14.22 -37.50 -29.79
CA ASN A 43 -13.93 -38.26 -31.01
C ASN A 43 -14.88 -37.89 -32.17
N ALA A 44 -15.86 -37.01 -31.96
CA ALA A 44 -16.72 -36.55 -33.04
C ALA A 44 -15.91 -35.71 -34.06
N PRO A 45 -16.10 -35.94 -35.37
CA PRO A 45 -15.49 -35.10 -36.40
C PRO A 45 -15.91 -33.65 -36.25
N LEU A 46 -14.95 -32.73 -36.33
CA LEU A 46 -15.20 -31.30 -36.44
C LEU A 46 -15.77 -30.97 -37.82
N SER A 47 -16.63 -29.96 -37.90
CA SER A 47 -16.95 -29.34 -39.20
C SER A 47 -15.72 -28.66 -39.80
N GLU A 48 -15.69 -28.49 -41.12
CA GLU A 48 -14.56 -27.82 -41.80
C GLU A 48 -14.28 -26.41 -41.24
N ALA A 49 -15.33 -25.66 -40.89
CA ALA A 49 -15.18 -24.35 -40.27
C ALA A 49 -14.52 -24.44 -38.89
N GLU A 50 -14.89 -25.43 -38.08
CA GLU A 50 -14.27 -25.65 -36.77
C GLU A 50 -12.82 -26.13 -36.91
N LYS A 51 -12.52 -27.02 -37.85
CA LYS A 51 -11.14 -27.45 -38.14
C LYS A 51 -10.26 -26.25 -38.47
N GLU A 52 -10.69 -25.37 -39.37
CA GLU A 52 -9.91 -24.20 -39.76
C GLU A 52 -9.69 -23.24 -38.57
N ILE A 53 -10.70 -23.04 -37.72
CA ILE A 53 -10.56 -22.23 -36.49
C ILE A 53 -9.51 -22.85 -35.56
N GLN A 54 -9.59 -24.15 -35.28
CA GLN A 54 -8.65 -24.84 -34.40
C GLN A 54 -7.23 -24.83 -34.99
N LYS A 55 -7.09 -25.07 -36.30
CA LYS A 55 -5.80 -25.00 -37.00
C LYS A 55 -5.18 -23.62 -36.92
N ASP A 56 -5.94 -22.55 -37.17
CA ASP A 56 -5.43 -21.17 -37.08
C ASP A 56 -5.01 -20.83 -35.63
N GLN A 57 -5.77 -21.28 -34.63
CA GLN A 57 -5.41 -21.11 -33.21
C GLN A 57 -4.11 -21.83 -32.86
N LEU A 58 -3.96 -23.11 -33.25
CA LEU A 58 -2.75 -23.90 -32.99
C LEU A 58 -1.54 -23.33 -33.74
N LYS A 59 -1.71 -22.90 -34.99
CA LYS A 59 -0.64 -22.29 -35.80
C LYS A 59 -0.07 -21.04 -35.17
N ALA A 60 -0.88 -20.26 -34.43
CA ALA A 60 -0.40 -19.06 -33.73
C ALA A 60 0.73 -19.36 -32.71
N PHE A 61 0.80 -20.60 -32.19
CA PHE A 61 1.83 -21.00 -31.22
C PHE A 61 3.14 -21.46 -31.85
N LEU A 62 3.16 -21.80 -33.14
CA LEU A 62 4.36 -22.34 -33.81
C LEU A 62 5.56 -21.38 -33.73
N ASP A 63 5.31 -20.07 -33.80
CA ASP A 63 6.36 -19.05 -33.70
C ASP A 63 7.04 -18.99 -32.32
N LYS A 64 6.40 -19.54 -31.28
CA LYS A 64 6.93 -19.61 -29.91
C LYS A 64 7.70 -20.88 -29.62
N VAL A 65 7.51 -21.90 -30.44
CA VAL A 65 8.17 -23.20 -30.30
C VAL A 65 9.60 -23.13 -30.86
N PRO A 66 10.59 -23.80 -30.26
CA PRO A 66 11.93 -23.94 -30.84
C PRO A 66 11.87 -24.55 -32.25
N SER A 67 12.75 -24.10 -33.16
CA SER A 67 12.77 -24.50 -34.58
C SER A 67 12.62 -25.99 -34.81
N ASP A 68 13.30 -26.79 -33.99
CA ASP A 68 13.45 -28.23 -34.18
C ASP A 68 12.14 -29.01 -33.97
N ASN A 69 11.15 -28.42 -33.29
CA ASN A 69 9.85 -29.04 -33.06
C ASN A 69 8.74 -28.50 -34.00
N ARG A 70 9.01 -27.42 -34.76
CA ARG A 70 7.96 -26.72 -35.54
C ARG A 70 7.39 -27.58 -36.67
N GLN A 71 8.25 -28.24 -37.44
CA GLN A 71 7.82 -29.03 -38.60
C GLN A 71 6.95 -30.23 -38.19
N GLU A 72 7.24 -30.86 -37.05
CA GLU A 72 6.40 -31.94 -36.54
C GLU A 72 5.01 -31.42 -36.14
N LEU A 73 4.96 -30.35 -35.35
CA LEU A 73 3.70 -29.76 -34.90
C LEU A 73 2.86 -29.23 -36.07
N GLU A 74 3.47 -28.58 -37.05
CA GLU A 74 2.78 -28.09 -38.23
C GLU A 74 2.09 -29.23 -38.99
N LYS A 75 2.79 -30.37 -39.19
CA LYS A 75 2.20 -31.57 -39.81
C LYS A 75 1.06 -32.17 -38.99
N LEU A 76 1.13 -32.12 -37.66
CA LEU A 76 0.05 -32.59 -36.79
C LEU A 76 -1.17 -31.66 -36.88
N ILE A 77 -0.96 -30.35 -36.90
CA ILE A 77 -2.02 -29.35 -37.02
C ILE A 77 -2.79 -29.53 -38.34
N GLU A 78 -2.11 -29.77 -39.46
CA GLU A 78 -2.79 -30.00 -40.75
C GLU A 78 -3.72 -31.21 -40.74
N LYS A 79 -3.49 -32.18 -39.84
CA LYS A 79 -4.25 -33.43 -39.70
C LYS A 79 -5.36 -33.38 -38.64
N VAL A 80 -5.68 -32.21 -38.09
CA VAL A 80 -6.75 -32.06 -37.09
C VAL A 80 -8.11 -32.41 -37.71
N GLU A 81 -8.76 -33.44 -37.18
CA GLU A 81 -10.09 -33.90 -37.59
C GLU A 81 -11.10 -33.83 -36.43
N THR A 82 -10.63 -33.94 -35.18
CA THR A 82 -11.45 -34.06 -33.98
C THR A 82 -10.95 -33.15 -32.85
N LEU A 83 -11.78 -32.93 -31.81
CA LEU A 83 -11.34 -32.23 -30.59
C LEU A 83 -10.26 -32.98 -29.82
N ARG A 84 -10.20 -34.31 -29.96
CA ARG A 84 -9.11 -35.13 -29.41
C ARG A 84 -7.77 -34.78 -30.04
N ASP A 85 -7.70 -34.59 -31.35
CA ASP A 85 -6.46 -34.20 -32.04
C ASP A 85 -5.96 -32.85 -31.52
N VAL A 86 -6.86 -31.89 -31.34
CA VAL A 86 -6.54 -30.58 -30.75
C VAL A 86 -5.96 -30.75 -29.34
N LYS A 87 -6.60 -31.58 -28.49
CA LYS A 87 -6.14 -31.83 -27.11
C LYS A 87 -4.77 -32.50 -27.06
N GLU A 88 -4.48 -33.42 -27.99
CA GLU A 88 -3.18 -34.08 -28.08
C GLU A 88 -2.08 -33.11 -28.55
N ILE A 89 -2.38 -32.22 -29.50
CA ILE A 89 -1.47 -31.18 -29.96
C ILE A 89 -1.23 -30.13 -28.86
N ASP A 90 -2.28 -29.69 -28.16
CA ASP A 90 -2.19 -28.78 -27.01
C ASP A 90 -1.23 -29.33 -25.94
N LYS A 91 -1.34 -30.64 -25.63
CA LYS A 91 -0.43 -31.31 -24.68
C LYS A 91 1.02 -31.30 -25.18
N LYS A 92 1.27 -31.44 -26.48
CA LYS A 92 2.62 -31.33 -27.06
C LYS A 92 3.15 -29.90 -26.94
N PHE A 93 2.34 -28.87 -27.23
CA PHE A 93 2.73 -27.48 -27.03
C PHE A 93 3.07 -27.20 -25.57
N GLU A 94 2.25 -27.67 -24.63
CA GLU A 94 2.48 -27.54 -23.20
C GLU A 94 3.81 -28.19 -22.80
N GLN A 95 4.06 -29.44 -23.19
CA GLN A 95 5.32 -30.13 -22.91
C GLN A 95 6.56 -29.38 -23.43
N ILE A 96 6.46 -28.78 -24.62
CA ILE A 96 7.60 -28.09 -25.24
C ILE A 96 7.83 -26.71 -24.61
N LEU A 97 6.77 -25.90 -24.48
CA LEU A 97 6.88 -24.52 -24.02
C LEU A 97 7.10 -24.44 -22.50
N ASP A 98 6.49 -25.35 -21.73
CA ASP A 98 6.62 -25.33 -20.28
C ASP A 98 7.95 -25.92 -19.78
N LYS A 99 8.71 -26.61 -20.64
CA LYS A 99 10.06 -27.11 -20.33
C LYS A 99 10.99 -26.01 -19.82
N THR A 100 10.84 -24.78 -20.32
CA THR A 100 11.67 -23.63 -19.92
C THR A 100 10.94 -22.65 -18.99
N LYS A 101 9.61 -22.59 -19.09
CA LYS A 101 8.75 -21.68 -18.31
C LYS A 101 7.47 -22.40 -17.90
N LYS A 102 7.45 -23.01 -16.72
CA LYS A 102 6.28 -23.75 -16.21
C LYS A 102 4.97 -22.93 -16.36
N GLY A 103 3.93 -23.54 -16.94
CA GLY A 103 2.60 -22.95 -17.18
C GLY A 103 2.55 -21.89 -18.27
N TYR A 104 3.62 -21.65 -19.03
CA TYR A 104 3.70 -20.57 -20.02
C TYR A 104 2.74 -20.79 -21.18
N TYR A 105 2.55 -22.04 -21.63
CA TYR A 105 1.61 -22.33 -22.71
C TYR A 105 0.18 -21.90 -22.35
N GLN A 106 -0.31 -22.26 -21.16
CA GLN A 106 -1.66 -21.85 -20.70
C GLN A 106 -1.78 -20.33 -20.56
N ARG A 107 -0.73 -19.68 -20.03
CA ARG A 107 -0.66 -18.21 -19.93
C ARG A 107 -0.70 -17.51 -21.28
N LEU A 108 -0.03 -18.09 -22.28
CA LEU A 108 -0.04 -17.59 -23.65
C LEU A 108 -1.41 -17.84 -24.32
N LYS A 109 -2.04 -18.99 -24.08
CA LYS A 109 -3.40 -19.29 -24.58
C LYS A 109 -4.42 -18.25 -24.11
N THR A 110 -4.33 -17.80 -22.87
CA THR A 110 -5.15 -16.69 -22.33
C THR A 110 -4.99 -15.38 -23.12
N SER A 111 -3.87 -15.15 -23.81
CA SER A 111 -3.69 -13.95 -24.63
C SER A 111 -4.42 -13.98 -25.98
N LEU A 112 -4.94 -15.14 -26.40
CA LEU A 112 -5.83 -15.25 -27.57
C LEU A 112 -7.26 -14.79 -27.24
N ASP A 113 -7.59 -14.65 -25.96
CA ASP A 113 -8.91 -14.20 -25.55
C ASP A 113 -9.10 -12.70 -25.77
N THR A 114 -9.80 -12.37 -26.84
CA THR A 114 -10.21 -10.99 -27.16
C THR A 114 -11.55 -10.58 -26.55
N SER A 115 -12.25 -11.51 -25.89
CA SER A 115 -13.51 -11.22 -25.21
C SER A 115 -13.29 -10.24 -24.06
N ARG A 116 -14.26 -9.36 -23.83
CA ARG A 116 -14.21 -8.36 -22.77
C ARG A 116 -15.61 -7.92 -22.36
N GLY A 117 -15.77 -7.47 -21.11
CA GLY A 117 -17.05 -6.95 -20.62
C GLY A 117 -17.53 -5.73 -21.40
N PHE A 118 -16.61 -4.86 -21.82
CA PHE A 118 -16.86 -3.77 -22.75
C PHE A 118 -15.57 -3.29 -23.42
N THR A 119 -15.69 -2.72 -24.62
CA THR A 119 -14.56 -2.10 -25.34
C THR A 119 -14.42 -0.64 -24.95
N GLN A 120 -13.20 -0.21 -24.64
CA GLN A 120 -12.82 1.19 -24.43
C GLN A 120 -12.45 1.87 -25.76
N ASP A 121 -12.60 3.18 -25.84
CA ASP A 121 -12.18 3.95 -27.01
C ASP A 121 -10.66 3.84 -27.19
N GLU A 122 -10.18 3.82 -28.44
CA GLU A 122 -8.74 3.85 -28.69
C GLU A 122 -8.15 5.19 -28.24
N SER A 123 -7.18 5.13 -27.32
CA SER A 123 -6.50 6.31 -26.80
C SER A 123 -5.21 6.61 -27.56
N SER A 124 -4.82 7.88 -27.66
CA SER A 124 -3.49 8.27 -28.14
C SER A 124 -2.37 7.90 -27.15
N GLU A 125 -2.72 7.69 -25.87
CA GLU A 125 -1.80 7.42 -24.77
C GLU A 125 -2.33 6.33 -23.82
N ILE A 126 -1.41 5.58 -23.21
CA ILE A 126 -1.70 4.60 -22.16
C ILE A 126 -1.82 5.34 -20.83
N LEU A 127 -2.92 5.13 -20.12
CA LEU A 127 -3.17 5.72 -18.81
C LEU A 127 -2.69 4.76 -17.72
N LEU A 128 -1.68 5.17 -16.95
CA LEU A 128 -1.20 4.49 -15.74
C LEU A 128 -1.83 5.13 -14.51
N ALA A 129 -2.81 4.46 -13.92
CA ALA A 129 -3.45 4.89 -12.70
C ALA A 129 -2.58 4.65 -11.46
N THR A 130 -2.47 5.67 -10.60
CA THR A 130 -1.74 5.59 -9.32
C THR A 130 -2.52 6.24 -8.19
N THR A 131 -2.25 5.84 -6.95
CA THR A 131 -2.88 6.40 -5.73
C THR A 131 -1.87 7.06 -4.79
N PHE A 132 -0.69 7.39 -5.32
CA PHE A 132 0.38 8.05 -4.57
C PHE A 132 0.12 9.55 -4.48
N GLY A 133 0.36 10.14 -3.31
CA GLY A 133 0.17 11.58 -3.11
C GLY A 133 1.08 12.43 -4.02
N ASP A 134 0.58 13.60 -4.45
CA ASP A 134 1.20 14.40 -5.51
C ASP A 134 2.64 14.86 -5.22
N SER A 135 2.95 15.14 -3.95
CA SER A 135 4.29 15.53 -3.52
C SER A 135 5.20 14.34 -3.19
N GLY A 136 4.65 13.12 -3.22
CA GLY A 136 5.29 11.90 -2.73
C GLY A 136 6.47 11.44 -3.59
N ARG A 137 7.39 10.71 -2.97
CA ARG A 137 8.60 10.17 -3.63
C ARG A 137 8.23 9.17 -4.73
N GLN A 138 7.19 8.36 -4.51
CA GLN A 138 6.69 7.35 -5.44
C GLN A 138 6.15 7.98 -6.72
N LYS A 139 5.32 9.03 -6.62
CA LYS A 139 4.78 9.71 -7.80
C LYS A 139 5.90 10.32 -8.64
N LYS A 140 6.85 11.02 -8.00
CA LYS A 140 8.02 11.60 -8.69
C LYS A 140 8.84 10.53 -9.43
N ALA A 141 9.00 9.36 -8.83
CA ALA A 141 9.65 8.22 -9.49
C ALA A 141 8.89 7.78 -10.75
N ILE A 142 7.57 7.60 -10.65
CA ILE A 142 6.72 7.19 -11.77
C ILE A 142 6.72 8.23 -12.89
N ASP A 143 6.56 9.51 -12.57
CA ASP A 143 6.52 10.58 -13.58
C ASP A 143 7.86 10.65 -14.35
N LYS A 144 8.98 10.50 -13.64
CA LYS A 144 10.32 10.45 -14.23
C LYS A 144 10.52 9.22 -15.12
N LEU A 145 10.10 8.06 -14.66
CA LEU A 145 10.13 6.81 -15.43
C LEU A 145 9.32 6.93 -16.73
N ILE A 146 8.11 7.48 -16.64
CA ILE A 146 7.22 7.72 -17.79
C ILE A 146 7.86 8.69 -18.78
N ARG A 147 8.49 9.77 -18.30
CA ARG A 147 9.19 10.72 -19.16
C ARG A 147 10.27 10.02 -19.99
N GLU A 148 11.12 9.22 -19.37
CA GLU A 148 12.19 8.50 -20.08
C GLU A 148 11.63 7.50 -21.10
N TYR A 149 10.54 6.80 -20.76
CA TYR A 149 9.84 5.94 -21.71
C TYR A 149 9.27 6.73 -22.90
N ASN A 150 8.62 7.87 -22.64
CA ASN A 150 7.99 8.69 -23.68
C ASN A 150 9.01 9.29 -24.65
N LEU A 151 10.23 9.59 -24.19
CA LEU A 151 11.34 9.99 -25.08
C LEU A 151 11.71 8.87 -26.05
N LEU A 152 11.73 7.61 -25.60
CA LEU A 152 11.95 6.46 -26.49
C LEU A 152 10.80 6.26 -27.47
N VAL A 153 9.56 6.51 -27.03
CA VAL A 153 8.39 6.49 -27.92
C VAL A 153 8.54 7.57 -29.00
N ASP A 154 8.95 8.79 -28.66
CA ASP A 154 9.15 9.86 -29.64
C ASP A 154 10.19 9.50 -30.71
N GLU A 155 11.32 8.88 -30.32
CA GLU A 155 12.31 8.38 -31.28
C GLU A 155 11.77 7.24 -32.15
N MET A 156 11.00 6.32 -31.56
CA MET A 156 10.31 5.25 -32.29
C MET A 156 9.34 5.83 -33.33
N LEU A 157 8.58 6.87 -32.99
CA LEU A 157 7.66 7.55 -33.89
C LEU A 157 8.39 8.19 -35.08
N LYS A 158 9.56 8.78 -34.86
CA LYS A 158 10.40 9.32 -35.95
C LYS A 158 10.85 8.21 -36.91
N ILE A 159 11.28 7.06 -36.39
CA ILE A 159 11.66 5.91 -37.22
C ILE A 159 10.45 5.37 -38.00
N ARG A 160 9.29 5.27 -37.33
CA ARG A 160 8.05 4.77 -37.94
C ARG A 160 7.61 5.62 -39.12
N ASN A 161 7.70 6.94 -38.97
CA ASN A 161 7.28 7.92 -39.97
C ASN A 161 8.36 8.22 -41.02
N ASN A 162 9.59 7.75 -40.83
CA ASN A 162 10.65 7.90 -41.83
C ASN A 162 10.32 7.05 -43.08
N LYS A 163 10.16 7.72 -44.23
CA LYS A 163 9.81 7.11 -45.51
C LYS A 163 11.01 6.49 -46.25
N GLU A 164 12.23 6.84 -45.87
CA GLU A 164 13.48 6.35 -46.47
C GLU A 164 13.87 4.96 -45.94
N LEU A 165 13.35 4.57 -44.78
CA LEU A 165 13.64 3.27 -44.18
C LEU A 165 12.61 2.22 -44.62
N ASN A 166 13.10 1.05 -45.05
CA ASN A 166 12.26 -0.12 -45.25
C ASN A 166 11.89 -0.79 -43.90
N ASN A 167 11.00 -1.78 -43.92
CA ASN A 167 10.51 -2.44 -42.70
C ASN A 167 11.61 -3.18 -41.92
N GLU A 168 12.61 -3.74 -42.60
CA GLU A 168 13.72 -4.44 -41.97
C GLU A 168 14.64 -3.46 -41.24
N GLN A 169 15.00 -2.36 -41.89
CA GLN A 169 15.76 -1.27 -41.29
C GLN A 169 15.03 -0.64 -40.10
N LYS A 170 13.71 -0.41 -40.21
CA LYS A 170 12.89 0.06 -39.08
C LYS A 170 12.93 -0.92 -37.92
N ASN A 171 12.76 -2.22 -38.19
CA ASN A 171 12.82 -3.26 -37.17
C ASN A 171 14.18 -3.35 -36.47
N ALA A 172 15.29 -3.19 -37.22
CA ALA A 172 16.62 -3.12 -36.65
C ALA A 172 16.77 -1.90 -35.72
N LYS A 173 16.31 -0.71 -36.14
CA LYS A 173 16.35 0.50 -35.29
C LYS A 173 15.45 0.40 -34.05
N TYR A 174 14.28 -0.23 -34.14
CA TYR A 174 13.44 -0.48 -32.96
C TYR A 174 14.13 -1.41 -31.96
N LYS A 175 14.81 -2.45 -32.46
CA LYS A 175 15.61 -3.37 -31.63
C LYS A 175 16.77 -2.63 -30.97
N GLU A 176 17.46 -1.78 -31.72
CA GLU A 176 18.53 -0.91 -31.20
C GLU A 176 17.99 0.02 -30.12
N LEU A 177 16.86 0.70 -30.32
CA LEU A 177 16.22 1.53 -29.30
C LEU A 177 15.79 0.74 -28.07
N GLY A 178 15.44 -0.54 -28.23
CA GLY A 178 14.91 -1.39 -27.16
C GLY A 178 13.44 -1.13 -26.87
N ILE A 179 12.66 -0.76 -27.90
CA ILE A 179 11.24 -0.43 -27.78
C ILE A 179 10.40 -1.12 -28.86
N SER A 180 9.17 -1.46 -28.51
CA SER A 180 8.22 -2.08 -29.45
C SER A 180 7.70 -1.06 -30.47
N PRO A 181 7.49 -1.45 -31.74
CA PRO A 181 6.83 -0.59 -32.73
C PRO A 181 5.35 -0.28 -32.40
N LYS A 182 4.75 -1.05 -31.47
CA LYS A 182 3.38 -0.83 -30.98
C LYS A 182 3.31 0.09 -29.76
N ALA A 183 4.45 0.57 -29.26
CA ALA A 183 4.46 1.45 -28.09
C ALA A 183 3.68 2.74 -28.34
N LYS A 184 2.93 3.18 -27.32
CA LYS A 184 2.27 4.49 -27.24
C LYS A 184 2.84 5.25 -26.04
N LYS A 185 2.69 6.57 -26.02
CA LYS A 185 3.09 7.36 -24.84
C LYS A 185 2.28 6.92 -23.62
N VAL A 186 2.84 7.08 -22.44
CA VAL A 186 2.19 6.79 -21.15
C VAL A 186 1.96 8.11 -20.41
N LYS A 187 0.85 8.18 -19.67
CA LYS A 187 0.55 9.29 -18.78
C LYS A 187 0.12 8.77 -17.41
N ASN A 188 0.65 9.39 -16.36
CA ASN A 188 0.21 9.11 -15.00
C ASN A 188 -1.17 9.73 -14.76
N LYS A 189 -2.11 8.95 -14.22
CA LYS A 189 -3.47 9.36 -13.84
C LYS A 189 -3.65 9.13 -12.33
N PRO A 190 -3.39 10.14 -11.47
CA PRO A 190 -3.67 10.04 -10.05
C PRO A 190 -5.16 9.82 -9.79
N LEU A 191 -5.50 8.88 -8.90
CA LEU A 191 -6.89 8.50 -8.57
C LEU A 191 -7.33 8.96 -7.16
N GLY A 192 -6.52 9.78 -6.49
CA GLY A 192 -6.68 10.14 -5.08
C GLY A 192 -5.72 9.37 -4.16
N SER A 193 -5.80 9.62 -2.85
CA SER A 193 -4.86 9.04 -1.88
C SER A 193 -5.29 7.65 -1.39
N GLY A 194 -4.39 6.68 -1.53
CA GLY A 194 -4.54 5.34 -0.93
C GLY A 194 -5.19 4.29 -1.83
N TYR A 195 -4.78 3.04 -1.62
CA TYR A 195 -5.17 1.89 -2.45
C TYR A 195 -6.69 1.60 -2.47
N PRO A 196 -7.44 1.69 -1.35
CA PRO A 196 -8.89 1.49 -1.37
C PRO A 196 -9.62 2.47 -2.29
N ALA A 197 -9.20 3.75 -2.32
CA ALA A 197 -9.79 4.75 -3.21
C ALA A 197 -9.58 4.37 -4.68
N GLY A 198 -8.38 3.88 -5.03
CA GLY A 198 -8.12 3.34 -6.36
C GLY A 198 -9.01 2.15 -6.71
N ALA A 199 -9.26 1.23 -5.76
CA ALA A 199 -10.11 0.05 -5.98
C ALA A 199 -11.59 0.43 -6.14
N GLU A 200 -12.05 1.47 -5.44
CA GLU A 200 -13.37 2.06 -5.62
C GLU A 200 -13.52 2.69 -7.01
N LYS A 201 -12.53 3.46 -7.47
CA LYS A 201 -12.54 4.06 -8.83
C LYS A 201 -12.58 3.00 -9.92
N VAL A 202 -11.86 1.88 -9.77
CA VAL A 202 -11.99 0.71 -10.67
C VAL A 202 -13.44 0.23 -10.67
N SER A 203 -14.01 0.00 -9.48
CA SER A 203 -15.38 -0.55 -9.34
C SER A 203 -16.43 0.36 -10.01
N LEU A 204 -16.31 1.68 -9.83
CA LEU A 204 -17.18 2.67 -10.47
C LEU A 204 -17.02 2.70 -11.99
N GLY A 205 -15.77 2.66 -12.49
CA GLY A 205 -15.48 2.62 -13.91
C GLY A 205 -16.03 1.37 -14.60
N LEU A 206 -15.93 0.21 -13.95
CA LEU A 206 -16.50 -1.03 -14.43
C LEU A 206 -18.03 -0.99 -14.47
N LYS A 207 -18.67 -0.57 -13.36
CA LYS A 207 -20.14 -0.46 -13.27
C LYS A 207 -20.73 0.50 -14.31
N SER A 208 -20.04 1.60 -14.59
CA SER A 208 -20.46 2.60 -15.59
C SER A 208 -20.04 2.26 -17.02
N LYS A 209 -19.27 1.17 -17.23
CA LYS A 209 -18.68 0.79 -18.51
C LYS A 209 -17.89 1.94 -19.16
N ASP A 210 -17.09 2.64 -18.34
CA ASP A 210 -16.34 3.83 -18.73
C ASP A 210 -15.44 3.55 -19.94
N LYS A 211 -15.77 4.17 -21.07
CA LYS A 211 -15.03 4.03 -22.35
C LYS A 211 -13.62 4.62 -22.29
N LYS A 212 -13.28 5.36 -21.23
CA LYS A 212 -11.97 5.98 -20.98
C LYS A 212 -11.40 5.58 -19.63
N LEU A 213 -11.68 4.34 -19.21
CA LEU A 213 -10.99 3.72 -18.09
C LEU A 213 -9.47 3.72 -18.35
N PHE A 214 -8.67 3.56 -17.31
CA PHE A 214 -7.22 3.46 -17.48
C PHE A 214 -6.81 2.06 -17.99
N ASN A 215 -5.62 1.94 -18.56
CA ASN A 215 -5.10 0.69 -19.11
C ASN A 215 -4.24 -0.09 -18.10
N LEU A 216 -3.63 0.62 -17.15
CA LEU A 216 -2.80 0.07 -16.10
C LEU A 216 -3.16 0.70 -14.77
N ILE A 217 -2.98 -0.04 -13.69
CA ILE A 217 -3.10 0.49 -12.33
C ILE A 217 -2.05 -0.12 -11.41
N ILE A 218 -1.50 0.71 -10.52
CA ILE A 218 -0.68 0.28 -9.38
C ILE A 218 -1.59 0.24 -8.16
N ASN A 219 -2.00 -0.96 -7.74
CA ASN A 219 -2.92 -1.15 -6.61
C ASN A 219 -2.79 -2.56 -6.01
N TYR A 220 -3.47 -2.84 -4.89
CA TYR A 220 -3.51 -4.18 -4.30
C TYR A 220 -4.20 -5.21 -5.22
N PRO A 221 -3.83 -6.50 -5.11
CA PRO A 221 -4.34 -7.57 -5.98
C PRO A 221 -5.87 -7.73 -6.02
N THR A 222 -6.62 -7.26 -5.03
CA THR A 222 -8.10 -7.23 -5.06
C THR A 222 -8.68 -6.54 -6.30
N VAL A 223 -7.95 -5.57 -6.88
CA VAL A 223 -8.34 -4.94 -8.15
C VAL A 223 -8.36 -5.94 -9.30
N ALA A 224 -7.44 -6.92 -9.31
CA ALA A 224 -7.44 -7.97 -10.33
C ALA A 224 -8.71 -8.83 -10.26
N ALA A 225 -9.20 -9.15 -9.05
CA ALA A 225 -10.46 -9.89 -8.88
C ALA A 225 -11.67 -9.08 -9.39
N LYS A 226 -11.71 -7.77 -9.10
CA LYS A 226 -12.75 -6.86 -9.61
C LYS A 226 -12.76 -6.81 -11.14
N LEU A 227 -11.57 -6.75 -11.76
CA LEU A 227 -11.42 -6.78 -13.21
C LEU A 227 -11.79 -8.15 -13.80
N ALA A 228 -11.43 -9.25 -13.14
CA ALA A 228 -11.76 -10.61 -13.58
C ALA A 228 -13.27 -10.84 -13.59
N ALA A 229 -13.98 -10.38 -12.55
CA ALA A 229 -15.44 -10.48 -12.44
C ALA A 229 -16.19 -9.84 -13.62
N GLU A 230 -15.60 -8.84 -14.27
CA GLU A 230 -16.19 -8.10 -15.39
C GLU A 230 -15.53 -8.46 -16.74
N ASN A 231 -14.68 -9.50 -16.79
CA ASN A 231 -13.88 -9.87 -17.95
C ASN A 231 -13.07 -8.69 -18.52
N MET A 232 -12.49 -7.88 -17.64
CA MET A 232 -11.67 -6.71 -17.97
C MET A 232 -10.21 -6.87 -17.50
N LEU A 233 -9.82 -8.03 -16.99
CA LEU A 233 -8.45 -8.30 -16.54
C LEU A 233 -7.53 -8.66 -17.71
N LEU A 234 -6.47 -7.86 -17.92
CA LEU A 234 -5.51 -8.07 -19.00
C LEU A 234 -4.36 -8.97 -18.52
N SER A 235 -4.17 -10.13 -19.17
CA SER A 235 -2.90 -10.87 -19.07
C SER A 235 -1.79 -10.07 -19.76
N PHE A 236 -0.54 -10.13 -19.30
CA PHE A 236 0.62 -9.46 -19.91
C PHE A 236 1.38 -10.35 -20.92
N ASN A 237 0.97 -11.61 -21.10
CA ASN A 237 1.55 -12.54 -22.07
C ASN A 237 1.16 -12.24 -23.52
N SER A 238 2.09 -12.20 -24.48
CA SER A 238 1.77 -11.88 -25.89
C SER A 238 2.43 -12.83 -26.89
N PHE A 239 1.75 -13.06 -28.02
CA PHE A 239 2.35 -13.71 -29.18
C PHE A 239 3.45 -12.85 -29.83
N ASP A 240 3.39 -11.53 -29.67
CA ASP A 240 4.52 -10.66 -30.03
C ASP A 240 5.59 -10.73 -28.94
N ALA A 241 6.73 -11.36 -29.24
CA ALA A 241 7.83 -11.49 -28.29
C ALA A 241 8.37 -10.13 -27.78
N LYS A 242 8.15 -9.04 -28.54
CA LYS A 242 8.54 -7.67 -28.13
C LYS A 242 7.61 -7.09 -27.07
N ASN A 243 6.44 -7.69 -26.85
CA ASN A 243 5.44 -7.25 -25.87
C ASN A 243 5.18 -8.31 -24.79
N ASP A 244 5.70 -9.52 -24.94
CA ASP A 244 5.48 -10.64 -24.01
C ASP A 244 6.20 -10.44 -22.66
N ALA A 245 5.44 -10.09 -21.65
CA ALA A 245 5.87 -10.04 -20.25
C ALA A 245 5.29 -11.24 -19.51
N ASP A 246 6.16 -12.08 -18.95
CA ASP A 246 5.77 -13.31 -18.26
C ASP A 246 6.20 -13.31 -16.79
N ILE A 247 5.36 -13.89 -15.93
CA ILE A 247 5.66 -14.03 -14.50
C ILE A 247 6.92 -14.87 -14.22
N SER A 248 7.45 -15.66 -15.18
CA SER A 248 8.70 -16.43 -14.99
C SER A 248 9.95 -15.56 -14.73
N LEU A 249 9.85 -14.24 -14.88
CA LEU A 249 10.92 -13.30 -14.51
C LEU A 249 11.01 -13.07 -13.00
N PHE A 250 9.96 -13.44 -12.27
CA PHE A 250 9.85 -13.27 -10.83
C PHE A 250 9.99 -14.60 -10.10
N ASP A 251 10.25 -14.53 -8.81
CA ASP A 251 10.26 -15.70 -7.95
C ASP A 251 8.84 -16.26 -7.76
N ASN A 252 8.73 -17.59 -7.68
CA ASN A 252 7.43 -18.27 -7.62
C ASN A 252 6.67 -17.94 -6.34
N ASN A 253 7.36 -17.69 -5.21
CA ASN A 253 6.69 -17.35 -3.96
C ASN A 253 5.86 -16.06 -4.13
N PHE A 254 6.36 -15.10 -4.89
CA PHE A 254 5.75 -13.77 -5.07
C PHE A 254 4.78 -13.68 -6.25
N THR A 255 4.61 -14.76 -7.01
CA THR A 255 3.69 -14.82 -8.17
C THR A 255 2.46 -15.69 -7.92
N LYS A 256 2.43 -16.44 -6.80
CA LYS A 256 1.31 -17.28 -6.36
C LYS A 256 -0.05 -16.57 -6.42
N VAL A 257 -0.08 -15.27 -6.16
CA VAL A 257 -1.30 -14.45 -6.25
C VAL A 257 -2.00 -14.55 -7.63
N ASN A 258 -1.27 -14.81 -8.73
CA ASN A 258 -1.87 -15.01 -10.06
C ASN A 258 -2.73 -16.28 -10.16
N GLU A 259 -2.48 -17.25 -9.29
CA GLU A 259 -3.29 -18.48 -9.18
C GLU A 259 -4.43 -18.32 -8.15
N GLN A 260 -4.47 -17.19 -7.44
CA GLN A 260 -5.38 -16.91 -6.32
C GLN A 260 -6.28 -15.67 -6.57
N ILE A 261 -6.56 -15.36 -7.85
CA ILE A 261 -7.46 -14.27 -8.25
C ILE A 261 -8.90 -14.79 -8.32
N GLU A 262 -9.76 -14.30 -7.43
CA GLU A 262 -11.18 -14.63 -7.43
C GLU A 262 -11.82 -14.27 -8.78
N LYS A 263 -12.76 -15.10 -9.24
CA LYS A 263 -13.43 -14.99 -10.55
C LYS A 263 -12.52 -15.17 -11.76
N SER A 264 -11.21 -15.43 -11.57
CA SER A 264 -10.36 -15.82 -12.69
C SER A 264 -10.64 -17.26 -13.09
N GLU A 265 -11.07 -17.45 -14.34
CA GLU A 265 -11.24 -18.76 -14.98
C GLU A 265 -10.00 -19.20 -15.74
N LYS A 266 -9.07 -18.26 -15.97
CA LYS A 266 -7.93 -18.42 -16.88
C LYS A 266 -6.62 -18.32 -16.13
N THR A 267 -5.61 -19.01 -16.64
CA THR A 267 -4.21 -18.88 -16.16
C THR A 267 -3.54 -17.78 -16.96
N GLY A 268 -2.93 -16.78 -16.32
CA GLY A 268 -2.29 -15.65 -17.01
C GLY A 268 -1.27 -14.93 -16.16
N THR A 269 -0.47 -14.07 -16.79
CA THR A 269 0.37 -13.09 -16.09
C THR A 269 -0.47 -11.85 -15.86
N PHE A 270 -1.22 -11.78 -14.77
CA PHE A 270 -2.18 -10.70 -14.51
C PHE A 270 -1.67 -9.65 -13.52
N VAL A 271 -0.92 -10.10 -12.52
CA VAL A 271 -0.46 -9.32 -11.38
C VAL A 271 1.06 -9.42 -11.32
N LEU A 272 1.75 -8.30 -11.52
CA LEU A 272 3.21 -8.24 -11.46
C LEU A 272 3.69 -7.73 -10.10
N PRO A 273 4.53 -8.49 -9.36
CA PRO A 273 4.95 -8.15 -8.00
C PRO A 273 6.13 -7.16 -7.99
N ILE A 274 5.93 -5.97 -8.58
CA ILE A 274 7.01 -4.98 -8.75
C ILE A 274 7.20 -4.04 -7.55
N PHE A 275 6.18 -3.89 -6.69
CA PHE A 275 6.23 -3.01 -5.52
C PHE A 275 6.03 -3.76 -4.19
N LYS A 276 6.84 -4.79 -3.94
CA LYS A 276 6.73 -5.57 -2.69
C LYS A 276 7.47 -4.87 -1.55
N SER A 277 6.88 -4.95 -0.38
CA SER A 277 7.34 -4.42 0.90
C SER A 277 6.96 -5.42 1.99
N THR A 278 7.54 -5.25 3.17
CA THR A 278 7.23 -6.02 4.38
C THR A 278 7.06 -5.05 5.54
N ASN A 279 6.80 -5.59 6.72
CA ASN A 279 6.93 -4.88 7.96
C ASN A 279 8.34 -5.05 8.54
N VAL A 280 8.80 -4.06 9.31
CA VAL A 280 10.10 -4.05 9.99
C VAL A 280 9.88 -3.65 11.44
N LEU A 281 10.61 -4.30 12.35
CA LEU A 281 10.67 -3.93 13.76
C LEU A 281 11.65 -2.77 13.94
N ALA A 282 11.11 -1.61 14.25
CA ALA A 282 11.82 -0.38 14.57
C ALA A 282 12.13 -0.34 16.06
N ILE A 283 13.40 -0.37 16.47
CA ILE A 283 13.80 -0.36 17.88
C ILE A 283 14.38 1.00 18.25
N ASN A 284 13.79 1.63 19.27
CA ASN A 284 14.29 2.84 19.91
C ASN A 284 15.36 2.42 20.93
N LYS A 285 16.65 2.52 20.54
CA LYS A 285 17.76 2.06 21.40
C LYS A 285 17.79 2.78 22.77
N PRO A 286 17.54 4.09 22.88
CA PRO A 286 17.42 4.77 24.18
C PRO A 286 16.40 4.13 25.13
N VAL A 287 15.19 3.87 24.65
CA VAL A 287 14.13 3.29 25.47
C VAL A 287 14.42 1.84 25.81
N LEU A 288 14.74 1.02 24.80
CA LEU A 288 15.03 -0.40 25.04
C LEU A 288 16.29 -0.58 25.90
N GLY A 289 17.29 0.28 25.75
CA GLY A 289 18.48 0.32 26.58
C GLY A 289 18.16 0.62 28.05
N TYR A 290 17.25 1.55 28.31
CA TYR A 290 16.76 1.81 29.67
C TYR A 290 16.08 0.58 30.29
N ILE A 291 15.20 -0.09 29.53
CA ILE A 291 14.53 -1.33 29.93
C ILE A 291 15.56 -2.44 30.23
N LEU A 292 16.46 -2.74 29.28
CA LEU A 292 17.45 -3.81 29.41
C LEU A 292 18.45 -3.55 30.54
N LYS A 293 18.81 -2.29 30.78
CA LYS A 293 19.63 -1.91 31.93
C LYS A 293 18.93 -2.25 33.24
N THR A 294 17.64 -1.93 33.37
CA THR A 294 16.84 -2.30 34.56
C THR A 294 16.74 -3.82 34.72
N PHE A 295 16.61 -4.59 33.63
CA PHE A 295 16.66 -6.05 33.68
C PHE A 295 18.01 -6.54 34.27
N LYS A 296 19.13 -6.02 33.76
CA LYS A 296 20.49 -6.40 34.18
C LYS A 296 20.75 -6.03 35.65
N GLU A 297 20.36 -4.83 36.07
CA GLU A 297 20.47 -4.37 37.47
C GLU A 297 19.61 -5.19 38.45
N ASN A 298 18.55 -5.85 37.95
CA ASN A 298 17.70 -6.75 38.73
C ASN A 298 18.08 -8.24 38.58
N GLY A 299 19.28 -8.53 38.08
CA GLY A 299 19.87 -9.89 38.09
C GLY A 299 19.47 -10.78 36.91
N VAL A 300 18.83 -10.24 35.86
CA VAL A 300 18.62 -10.97 34.61
C VAL A 300 19.95 -11.13 33.88
N ARG A 301 20.24 -12.35 33.42
CA ARG A 301 21.46 -12.67 32.66
C ARG A 301 21.15 -12.74 31.18
N PHE A 302 22.05 -12.22 30.35
CA PHE A 302 21.94 -12.28 28.89
C PHE A 302 22.69 -13.49 28.35
N ASP A 303 22.17 -14.08 27.28
CA ASP A 303 22.81 -15.21 26.62
C ASP A 303 24.11 -14.76 25.92
N THR A 304 25.22 -15.40 26.26
CA THR A 304 26.53 -15.12 25.66
C THR A 304 26.83 -16.00 24.46
N THR A 305 26.10 -17.10 24.27
CA THR A 305 26.38 -18.12 23.26
C THR A 305 25.85 -17.77 21.88
N ASP A 306 24.75 -17.01 21.80
CA ASP A 306 24.12 -16.57 20.55
C ASP A 306 24.41 -15.09 20.19
N GLY A 307 25.31 -14.45 20.96
CA GLY A 307 25.69 -13.05 20.84
C GLY A 307 24.65 -12.06 21.38
N SER A 308 23.68 -12.51 22.19
CA SER A 308 22.67 -11.62 22.78
C SER A 308 23.26 -10.64 23.79
N SER A 309 24.26 -11.05 24.57
CA SER A 309 24.94 -10.17 25.51
C SER A 309 25.51 -8.94 24.81
N ASP A 310 26.27 -9.13 23.73
CA ASP A 310 26.86 -8.02 22.96
C ASP A 310 25.79 -7.15 22.29
N PHE A 311 24.74 -7.79 21.76
CA PHE A 311 23.62 -7.10 21.14
C PHE A 311 22.89 -6.18 22.14
N PHE A 312 22.54 -6.69 23.32
CA PHE A 312 21.86 -5.93 24.36
C PHE A 312 22.76 -4.89 25.01
N ASP A 313 24.02 -5.22 25.30
CA ASP A 313 24.97 -4.25 25.87
C ASP A 313 25.27 -3.11 24.88
N GLY A 314 25.30 -3.40 23.57
CA GLY A 314 25.36 -2.38 22.52
C GLY A 314 24.17 -1.42 22.54
N ILE A 315 22.94 -1.95 22.71
CA ILE A 315 21.73 -1.13 22.84
C ILE A 315 21.76 -0.26 24.11
N ILE A 316 22.16 -0.83 25.25
CA ILE A 316 22.29 -0.09 26.51
C ILE A 316 23.29 1.06 26.37
N LYS A 317 24.43 0.80 25.71
CA LYS A 317 25.48 1.80 25.46
C LYS A 317 24.99 2.92 24.54
N ASP A 318 24.42 2.55 23.40
CA ASP A 318 23.97 3.51 22.37
C ASP A 318 22.81 4.36 22.87
N GLY A 319 22.00 3.85 23.80
CA GLY A 319 20.88 4.55 24.40
C GLY A 319 21.22 5.49 25.56
N ALA A 320 22.49 5.55 25.99
CA ALA A 320 22.87 6.22 27.23
C ALA A 320 22.69 7.74 27.20
N THR A 321 22.79 8.38 26.03
CA THR A 321 22.70 9.84 25.85
C THR A 321 21.35 10.41 26.25
N ASP A 322 20.26 9.68 26.01
CA ASP A 322 18.89 10.19 26.27
C ASP A 322 18.29 9.62 27.55
N LYS A 323 19.11 8.93 28.35
CA LYS A 323 18.66 8.18 29.53
C LYS A 323 17.84 9.06 30.48
N GLU A 324 18.27 10.29 30.74
CA GLU A 324 17.57 11.21 31.63
C GLU A 324 16.20 11.61 31.08
N THR A 325 16.09 11.87 29.76
CA THR A 325 14.83 12.14 29.09
C THR A 325 13.91 10.91 29.17
N VAL A 326 14.43 9.73 28.84
CA VAL A 326 13.68 8.48 28.88
C VAL A 326 13.19 8.19 30.30
N ALA A 327 14.05 8.34 31.31
CA ALA A 327 13.67 8.13 32.71
C ALA A 327 12.62 9.14 33.19
N ALA A 328 12.68 10.40 32.76
CA ALA A 328 11.65 11.40 33.07
C ALA A 328 10.30 11.05 32.42
N LEU A 329 10.31 10.46 31.22
CA LEU A 329 9.11 10.08 30.49
C LEU A 329 8.51 8.75 30.99
N TRP A 330 9.32 7.71 31.16
CA TRP A 330 8.91 6.35 31.55
C TRP A 330 8.76 6.18 33.07
N GLY A 331 9.42 7.02 33.87
CA GLY A 331 9.43 6.95 35.33
C GLY A 331 10.58 6.09 35.87
N LYS A 332 10.79 6.14 37.19
CA LYS A 332 11.82 5.32 37.84
C LYS A 332 11.40 3.84 37.88
N PRO A 333 12.36 2.90 38.03
CA PRO A 333 12.04 1.51 38.28
C PRO A 333 11.16 1.35 39.53
N VAL A 334 10.15 0.50 39.45
CA VAL A 334 9.24 0.22 40.56
C VAL A 334 9.93 -0.63 41.64
N ALA A 335 9.52 -0.47 42.90
CA ALA A 335 10.12 -1.19 44.02
C ALA A 335 10.05 -2.73 43.89
N ASN A 336 9.01 -3.25 43.22
CA ASN A 336 8.83 -4.68 42.98
C ASN A 336 9.37 -5.17 41.63
N ALA A 337 10.28 -4.45 40.98
CA ALA A 337 10.87 -4.84 39.69
C ALA A 337 11.48 -6.25 39.71
N SER A 338 12.16 -6.61 40.79
CA SER A 338 12.75 -7.94 40.98
C SER A 338 11.71 -9.07 41.02
N GLU A 339 10.49 -8.80 41.49
CA GLU A 339 9.38 -9.76 41.50
C GLU A 339 8.77 -9.90 40.10
N ILE A 340 8.58 -8.77 39.41
CA ILE A 340 8.09 -8.75 38.01
C ILE A 340 9.01 -9.60 37.13
N LEU A 341 10.32 -9.52 37.36
CA LEU A 341 11.33 -10.24 36.57
C LEU A 341 11.63 -11.66 37.06
N LYS A 342 10.86 -12.22 38.01
CA LYS A 342 11.16 -13.54 38.59
C LYS A 342 11.35 -14.67 37.57
N ASP A 343 10.58 -14.66 36.49
CA ASP A 343 10.68 -15.68 35.44
C ASP A 343 11.97 -15.56 34.61
N TYR A 344 12.53 -14.36 34.49
CA TYR A 344 13.79 -14.07 33.79
C TYR A 344 15.03 -14.34 34.65
N LYS A 345 14.84 -14.64 35.94
CA LYS A 345 15.93 -14.92 36.91
C LYS A 345 16.02 -16.40 37.29
N LYS A 346 15.16 -17.26 36.75
CA LYS A 346 15.19 -18.70 37.04
C LYS A 346 16.55 -19.28 36.65
N GLU A 347 17.03 -20.23 37.43
CA GLU A 347 18.28 -20.92 37.13
C GLU A 347 18.22 -21.54 35.73
N GLY A 348 19.29 -21.34 34.94
CA GLY A 348 19.37 -21.78 33.55
C GLY A 348 18.64 -20.90 32.53
N PHE A 349 17.85 -19.90 32.94
CA PHE A 349 17.26 -18.95 32.00
C PHE A 349 18.28 -17.88 31.60
N LEU A 350 18.50 -17.71 30.30
CA LEU A 350 19.30 -16.63 29.71
C LEU A 350 18.42 -15.85 28.73
N LEU A 351 18.36 -14.53 28.89
CA LEU A 351 17.63 -13.68 27.96
C LEU A 351 18.39 -13.61 26.63
N SER A 352 17.74 -14.05 25.56
CA SER A 352 18.26 -14.04 24.19
C SER A 352 17.54 -12.99 23.33
N LYS A 353 18.21 -12.45 22.31
CA LYS A 353 17.65 -11.58 21.27
C LYS A 353 16.56 -12.27 20.45
N ASN A 354 16.47 -13.60 20.50
CA ASN A 354 15.44 -14.40 19.82
C ASN A 354 14.03 -14.13 20.38
N ILE A 355 13.89 -13.35 21.47
CA ILE A 355 12.59 -12.79 21.87
C ILE A 355 11.92 -12.00 20.73
N PHE A 356 12.71 -11.44 19.79
CA PHE A 356 12.20 -10.71 18.63
C PHE A 356 11.81 -11.62 17.46
N ASP A 357 12.10 -12.92 17.52
CA ASP A 357 11.81 -13.86 16.42
C ASP A 357 10.38 -14.42 16.48
N SER A 358 9.76 -14.40 17.68
CA SER A 358 8.41 -14.93 17.90
C SER A 358 7.50 -13.93 18.61
N TYR A 359 6.26 -13.81 18.13
CA TYR A 359 5.29 -12.87 18.70
C TYR A 359 4.97 -13.21 20.17
N SER A 360 4.90 -14.49 20.55
CA SER A 360 4.59 -14.86 21.93
C SER A 360 5.66 -14.40 22.92
N GLU A 361 6.94 -14.55 22.58
CA GLU A 361 8.04 -14.09 23.44
C GLU A 361 8.15 -12.56 23.43
N LEU A 362 7.94 -11.92 22.28
CA LEU A 362 7.92 -10.45 22.18
C LEU A 362 6.83 -9.84 23.06
N LEU A 363 5.62 -10.40 23.02
CA LEU A 363 4.49 -9.95 23.86
C LEU A 363 4.75 -10.23 25.35
N LYS A 364 5.33 -11.39 25.69
CA LYS A 364 5.71 -11.71 27.07
C LYS A 364 6.77 -10.74 27.60
N PHE A 365 7.80 -10.44 26.81
CA PHE A 365 8.80 -9.42 27.14
C PHE A 365 8.14 -8.06 27.34
N SER A 366 7.29 -7.65 26.40
CA SER A 366 6.59 -6.36 26.44
C SER A 366 5.72 -6.21 27.68
N ASN A 367 4.97 -7.25 28.05
CA ASN A 367 4.08 -7.24 29.22
C ASN A 367 4.85 -7.10 30.54
N ASN A 368 6.05 -7.69 30.64
CA ASN A 368 6.89 -7.54 31.83
C ASN A 368 7.57 -6.18 31.86
N ALA A 369 8.15 -5.75 30.73
CA ALA A 369 8.80 -4.45 30.61
C ALA A 369 7.85 -3.27 30.90
N GLN A 370 6.58 -3.35 30.45
CA GLN A 370 5.58 -2.31 30.70
C GLN A 370 5.34 -2.07 32.19
N LYS A 371 5.50 -3.09 33.04
CA LYS A 371 5.24 -3.00 34.49
C LYS A 371 6.42 -2.43 35.28
N LEU A 372 7.59 -2.27 34.66
CA LEU A 372 8.81 -1.96 35.39
C LEU A 372 8.95 -0.52 35.86
N PHE A 373 8.22 0.43 35.28
CA PHE A 373 8.42 1.85 35.56
C PHE A 373 7.16 2.56 36.06
N GLU A 374 7.35 3.60 36.86
CA GLU A 374 6.26 4.34 37.52
C GLU A 374 5.20 4.88 36.56
N ASN A 375 5.59 5.36 35.38
CA ASN A 375 4.63 5.92 34.42
C ASN A 375 4.09 4.85 33.47
N SER A 376 4.91 3.86 33.08
CA SER A 376 4.51 2.79 32.17
C SER A 376 3.54 1.79 32.80
N LYS A 377 3.64 1.54 34.11
CA LYS A 377 2.79 0.55 34.80
C LYS A 377 1.29 0.92 34.85
N ASN A 378 0.93 2.14 34.43
CA ASN A 378 -0.43 2.67 34.51
C ASN A 378 -1.40 2.09 33.45
N GLY A 379 -1.06 0.96 32.84
CA GLY A 379 -1.93 0.26 31.91
C GLY A 379 -2.30 1.10 30.70
N VAL A 380 -3.58 1.05 30.30
CA VAL A 380 -4.14 1.79 29.16
C VAL A 380 -4.10 3.31 29.31
N GLU A 381 -3.91 3.85 30.51
CA GLU A 381 -3.76 5.29 30.75
C GLU A 381 -2.29 5.75 30.63
N SER A 382 -1.35 4.82 30.41
CA SER A 382 0.04 5.16 30.16
C SER A 382 0.20 5.93 28.85
N ASN A 383 1.05 6.96 28.84
CA ASN A 383 1.45 7.69 27.61
C ASN A 383 2.69 7.08 26.95
N VAL A 384 3.19 5.97 27.48
CA VAL A 384 4.31 5.20 26.94
C VAL A 384 3.95 3.72 26.89
N HIS A 385 4.41 3.04 25.85
CA HIS A 385 4.11 1.64 25.60
C HIS A 385 5.36 0.91 25.12
N VAL A 386 5.52 -0.36 25.44
CA VAL A 386 6.69 -1.11 24.95
C VAL A 386 6.60 -1.37 23.45
N PHE A 387 5.42 -1.73 22.94
CA PHE A 387 5.24 -2.24 21.58
C PHE A 387 4.15 -1.50 20.78
N GLY A 388 4.53 -0.80 19.71
CA GLY A 388 3.60 -0.17 18.77
C GLY A 388 3.35 -1.02 17.52
N ILE A 389 2.12 -1.01 17.00
CA ILE A 389 1.73 -1.80 15.82
C ILE A 389 0.98 -0.91 14.83
N ASP A 390 1.56 -0.64 13.66
CA ASP A 390 0.93 0.17 12.61
C ASP A 390 -0.12 -0.59 11.81
N ASP A 391 0.07 -1.91 11.66
CA ASP A 391 -0.79 -2.79 10.86
C ASP A 391 -1.14 -4.05 11.65
N MET A 392 -2.15 -3.91 12.52
CA MET A 392 -2.60 -5.02 13.37
C MET A 392 -3.16 -6.19 12.56
N VAL A 393 -3.72 -5.93 11.36
CA VAL A 393 -4.24 -6.99 10.50
C VAL A 393 -3.10 -7.84 9.96
N GLY A 394 -2.07 -7.22 9.37
CA GLY A 394 -0.88 -7.93 8.89
C GLY A 394 -0.15 -8.70 10.00
N VAL A 395 -0.04 -8.12 11.21
CA VAL A 395 0.52 -8.82 12.39
C VAL A 395 -0.32 -10.03 12.78
N TYR A 396 -1.65 -9.88 12.88
CA TYR A 396 -2.56 -10.96 13.27
C TYR A 396 -2.53 -12.13 12.28
N GLU A 397 -2.61 -11.84 10.98
CA GLU A 397 -2.61 -12.88 9.95
C GLU A 397 -1.25 -13.58 9.83
N THR A 398 -0.15 -12.83 9.95
CA THR A 398 1.20 -13.41 9.96
C THR A 398 1.41 -14.31 11.17
N ALA A 399 0.98 -13.87 12.35
CA ALA A 399 1.02 -14.68 13.57
C ALA A 399 0.18 -15.96 13.41
N LEU A 400 -1.02 -15.87 12.83
CA LEU A 400 -1.87 -17.03 12.56
C LEU A 400 -1.22 -17.99 11.57
N TYR A 401 -0.71 -17.50 10.45
CA TYR A 401 -0.06 -18.34 9.45
C TYR A 401 1.22 -19.00 10.01
N ALA A 402 1.99 -18.28 10.82
CA ALA A 402 3.14 -18.85 11.51
C ALA A 402 2.76 -19.92 12.53
N SER A 403 1.67 -19.70 13.29
CA SER A 403 1.19 -20.65 14.31
C SER A 403 0.78 -22.00 13.73
N THR A 404 0.43 -22.03 12.44
CA THR A 404 0.03 -23.25 11.71
C THR A 404 1.17 -23.87 10.92
N ASN A 405 2.40 -23.35 11.06
CA ASN A 405 3.56 -23.69 10.22
C ASN A 405 3.27 -23.51 8.72
N ALA A 406 2.61 -22.40 8.38
CA ALA A 406 2.31 -21.99 7.01
C ALA A 406 1.38 -22.95 6.25
N ASP A 407 0.29 -23.40 6.89
CA ASP A 407 -0.76 -24.16 6.22
C ASP A 407 -1.78 -23.21 5.58
N ASP A 408 -1.80 -23.17 4.24
CA ASP A 408 -2.73 -22.36 3.43
C ASP A 408 -4.22 -22.66 3.71
N ARG A 409 -4.54 -23.81 4.32
CA ARG A 409 -5.92 -24.20 4.67
C ARG A 409 -6.33 -23.66 6.05
N ALA A 410 -5.39 -23.15 6.82
CA ALA A 410 -5.60 -22.71 8.20
C ALA A 410 -5.46 -21.17 8.39
N THR A 411 -5.65 -20.41 7.33
CA THR A 411 -5.68 -18.93 7.29
C THR A 411 -7.09 -18.38 7.54
N LEU A 412 -7.26 -17.05 7.66
CA LEU A 412 -8.59 -16.42 7.77
C LEU A 412 -9.37 -16.53 6.45
N GLN A 413 -8.69 -16.31 5.33
CA GLN A 413 -9.22 -16.42 3.98
C GLN A 413 -8.61 -17.65 3.29
N THR A 414 -9.46 -18.52 2.75
CA THR A 414 -9.02 -19.67 1.95
C THR A 414 -9.51 -19.55 0.52
N THR A 415 -8.82 -20.22 -0.41
CA THR A 415 -9.24 -20.26 -1.81
C THR A 415 -9.82 -21.63 -2.13
N ARG A 416 -10.92 -21.67 -2.88
CA ARG A 416 -11.52 -22.90 -3.42
C ARG A 416 -11.93 -22.70 -4.86
N LYS A 417 -11.94 -23.76 -5.66
CA LYS A 417 -12.55 -23.74 -6.99
C LYS A 417 -13.98 -24.25 -6.91
N ASP A 418 -14.90 -23.52 -7.49
CA ASP A 418 -16.31 -23.87 -7.64
C ASP A 418 -16.63 -23.82 -9.13
N ASN A 419 -16.93 -24.98 -9.74
CA ASN A 419 -17.09 -25.16 -11.19
C ASN A 419 -15.94 -24.55 -12.01
N GLY A 420 -14.70 -24.76 -11.57
CA GLY A 420 -13.50 -24.22 -12.22
C GLY A 420 -13.19 -22.75 -11.93
N VAL A 421 -14.13 -22.01 -11.35
CA VAL A 421 -13.98 -20.60 -10.97
C VAL A 421 -13.42 -20.48 -9.56
N LEU A 422 -12.36 -19.69 -9.38
CA LEU A 422 -11.82 -19.45 -8.04
C LEU A 422 -12.78 -18.58 -7.20
N LYS A 423 -13.04 -19.02 -5.96
CA LYS A 423 -13.75 -18.28 -4.90
C LYS A 423 -12.82 -18.11 -3.69
N VAL A 424 -12.93 -16.97 -3.03
CA VAL A 424 -12.26 -16.72 -1.74
C VAL A 424 -13.31 -16.84 -0.63
N ASP A 425 -13.04 -17.69 0.36
CA ASP A 425 -13.91 -17.92 1.50
C ASP A 425 -13.34 -17.22 2.75
N TYR A 426 -14.15 -16.35 3.34
CA TYR A 426 -13.82 -15.52 4.52
C TYR A 426 -14.41 -16.07 5.83
N SER A 427 -15.02 -17.26 5.79
CA SER A 427 -15.75 -17.86 6.91
C SER A 427 -14.91 -18.83 7.74
N ASN A 428 -13.64 -19.08 7.40
CA ASN A 428 -12.82 -20.10 8.06
C ASN A 428 -12.70 -19.86 9.58
N ILE A 429 -12.61 -18.60 9.98
CA ILE A 429 -12.58 -18.18 11.38
C ILE A 429 -13.89 -18.42 12.15
N LYS A 430 -15.01 -18.71 11.47
CA LYS A 430 -16.31 -19.01 12.11
C LYS A 430 -16.43 -20.48 12.52
N ASN A 431 -15.60 -21.37 11.97
CA ASN A 431 -15.62 -22.78 12.33
C ASN A 431 -14.89 -23.02 13.65
N LYS A 432 -15.65 -23.14 14.75
CA LYS A 432 -15.14 -23.34 16.12
C LYS A 432 -14.26 -24.58 16.30
N ASN A 433 -14.39 -25.57 15.41
CA ASN A 433 -13.61 -26.82 15.45
C ASN A 433 -12.33 -26.75 14.60
N SER A 434 -12.13 -25.68 13.83
CA SER A 434 -10.95 -25.52 12.97
C SER A 434 -9.68 -25.18 13.77
N THR A 435 -8.52 -25.51 13.20
CA THR A 435 -7.21 -25.05 13.70
C THR A 435 -7.13 -23.51 13.65
N THR A 436 -7.69 -22.89 12.62
CA THR A 436 -7.79 -21.44 12.46
C THR A 436 -8.43 -20.78 13.67
N TYR A 437 -9.59 -21.29 14.14
CA TYR A 437 -10.30 -20.76 15.30
C TYR A 437 -9.48 -20.90 16.59
N ARG A 438 -8.93 -22.10 16.86
CA ARG A 438 -8.16 -22.35 18.08
C ARG A 438 -6.91 -21.47 18.17
N ASN A 439 -6.11 -21.44 17.11
CA ASN A 439 -4.89 -20.65 17.09
C ASN A 439 -5.19 -19.15 17.12
N SER A 440 -6.23 -18.71 16.41
CA SER A 440 -6.70 -17.32 16.47
C SER A 440 -7.14 -16.90 17.86
N ARG A 441 -7.81 -17.78 18.61
CA ARG A 441 -8.19 -17.52 20.01
C ARG A 441 -6.96 -17.32 20.88
N ASP A 442 -5.94 -18.15 20.72
CA ASP A 442 -4.70 -18.06 21.49
C ASP A 442 -3.95 -16.75 21.18
N ILE A 443 -3.88 -16.37 19.91
CA ILE A 443 -3.31 -15.09 19.46
C ILE A 443 -4.12 -13.91 19.98
N PHE A 444 -5.45 -13.99 19.87
CA PHE A 444 -6.38 -13.00 20.39
C PHE A 444 -6.15 -12.73 21.87
N ASN A 445 -6.12 -13.79 22.68
CA ASN A 445 -5.94 -13.68 24.12
C ASN A 445 -4.60 -13.05 24.49
N ALA A 446 -3.52 -13.40 23.78
CA ALA A 446 -2.19 -12.85 24.02
C ALA A 446 -2.12 -11.34 23.72
N PHE A 447 -2.60 -10.89 22.56
CA PHE A 447 -2.66 -9.47 22.22
C PHE A 447 -3.63 -8.71 23.11
N SER A 448 -4.81 -9.27 23.40
CA SER A 448 -5.80 -8.66 24.30
C SER A 448 -5.23 -8.44 25.70
N THR A 449 -4.44 -9.40 26.21
CA THR A 449 -3.71 -9.24 27.48
C THR A 449 -2.70 -8.10 27.40
N SER A 450 -1.94 -8.01 26.30
CA SER A 450 -0.97 -6.92 26.09
C SER A 450 -1.63 -5.55 25.94
N PHE A 451 -2.79 -5.45 25.32
CA PHE A 451 -3.58 -4.21 25.27
C PHE A 451 -4.11 -3.84 26.64
N GLN A 452 -4.65 -4.80 27.40
CA GLN A 452 -5.17 -4.58 28.75
C GLN A 452 -4.12 -3.97 29.70
N VAL A 453 -2.88 -4.48 29.65
CA VAL A 453 -1.79 -3.95 30.49
C VAL A 453 -1.08 -2.74 29.87
N GLY A 454 -1.54 -2.25 28.73
CA GLY A 454 -0.94 -1.11 28.01
C GLY A 454 0.45 -1.38 27.43
N ALA A 455 0.85 -2.65 27.28
CA ALA A 455 2.18 -3.01 26.76
C ALA A 455 2.24 -2.92 25.24
N ALA A 456 1.15 -3.31 24.57
CA ALA A 456 1.00 -3.17 23.12
C ALA A 456 0.00 -2.05 22.81
N TYR A 457 0.18 -1.39 21.67
CA TYR A 457 -0.77 -0.41 21.15
C TYR A 457 -0.89 -0.56 19.62
N ALA A 458 -2.07 -0.92 19.16
CA ALA A 458 -2.42 -0.95 17.74
C ALA A 458 -2.93 0.41 17.29
N PHE A 459 -2.25 1.00 16.31
CA PHE A 459 -2.64 2.29 15.75
C PHE A 459 -3.80 2.11 14.77
N PRO A 460 -4.84 2.95 14.87
CA PRO A 460 -5.94 2.91 13.92
C PRO A 460 -5.49 3.42 12.55
N SER A 461 -6.29 3.12 11.53
CA SER A 461 -5.98 3.50 10.14
C SER A 461 -5.64 5.00 10.00
N GLY A 462 -4.48 5.27 9.39
CA GLY A 462 -3.96 6.62 9.16
C GLY A 462 -3.24 7.25 10.37
N GLN A 463 -3.04 6.51 11.45
CA GLN A 463 -2.10 6.83 12.52
C GLN A 463 -0.92 5.85 12.47
N TYR A 464 0.24 6.28 12.97
CA TYR A 464 1.47 5.49 12.90
C TYR A 464 2.28 5.68 14.18
N SER A 465 2.85 4.58 14.68
CA SER A 465 3.74 4.53 15.84
C SER A 465 4.89 5.50 15.73
N SER A 466 5.41 5.70 14.51
CA SER A 466 6.53 6.60 14.23
C SER A 466 6.37 8.01 14.81
N GLY A 467 5.14 8.54 14.85
CA GLY A 467 4.86 9.86 15.41
C GLY A 467 5.12 9.98 16.92
N ASP A 468 4.99 8.88 17.65
CA ASP A 468 5.20 8.80 19.10
C ASP A 468 6.52 8.09 19.45
N GLN A 469 6.98 7.13 18.65
CA GLN A 469 8.28 6.48 18.81
C GLN A 469 9.43 7.47 18.71
N VAL A 470 9.33 8.45 17.79
CA VAL A 470 10.31 9.53 17.68
C VAL A 470 10.43 10.32 18.97
N LYS A 471 9.41 10.36 19.82
CA LYS A 471 9.40 11.08 21.11
C LYS A 471 9.72 10.15 22.28
N HIS A 472 10.37 9.00 22.02
CA HIS A 472 10.69 7.95 23.00
C HIS A 472 9.48 7.35 23.73
N LYS A 473 8.26 7.43 23.17
CA LYS A 473 7.08 6.82 23.80
C LYS A 473 6.94 5.33 23.54
N PHE A 474 7.75 4.78 22.64
CA PHE A 474 7.77 3.36 22.31
C PHE A 474 9.19 2.79 22.42
N ALA A 475 9.31 1.58 22.99
CA ALA A 475 10.58 0.85 22.96
C ALA A 475 10.85 0.29 21.56
N PHE A 476 9.80 -0.21 20.92
CA PHE A 476 9.85 -0.62 19.53
C PHE A 476 8.47 -0.61 18.89
N SER A 477 8.43 -0.61 17.56
CA SER A 477 7.20 -0.75 16.81
C SER A 477 7.36 -1.51 15.51
N ILE A 478 6.26 -2.06 15.00
CA ILE A 478 6.21 -2.70 13.70
C ILE A 478 5.53 -1.76 12.70
N GLY A 479 6.24 -1.44 11.61
CA GLY A 479 5.76 -0.56 10.55
C GLY A 479 6.29 -0.93 9.16
N SER A 480 5.73 -0.34 8.12
CA SER A 480 6.08 -0.63 6.72
C SER A 480 7.49 -0.17 6.34
N THR A 481 8.15 -0.88 5.40
CA THR A 481 9.44 -0.44 4.82
C THR A 481 9.42 0.95 4.21
N ALA A 482 8.25 1.42 3.76
CA ALA A 482 8.07 2.78 3.24
C ALA A 482 8.14 3.86 4.35
N GLY A 483 8.00 3.47 5.61
CA GLY A 483 7.95 4.35 6.78
C GLY A 483 9.30 4.71 7.41
N TYR A 484 10.43 4.23 6.88
CA TYR A 484 11.76 4.35 7.52
C TYR A 484 12.08 5.76 8.01
N SER A 485 12.01 6.77 7.13
CA SER A 485 12.37 8.16 7.46
C SER A 485 11.42 8.87 8.42
N HIS A 486 10.29 8.24 8.77
CA HIS A 486 9.36 8.79 9.75
C HIS A 486 9.69 8.35 11.18
N ASN A 487 10.52 7.31 11.34
CA ASN A 487 10.83 6.70 12.64
C ASN A 487 11.99 7.36 13.38
N PHE A 488 12.55 8.45 12.85
CA PHE A 488 13.64 9.21 13.47
C PHE A 488 13.59 10.68 13.06
N LYS A 489 14.40 11.51 13.71
CA LYS A 489 14.72 12.87 13.27
C LYS A 489 16.17 12.97 12.83
N GLU A 490 16.42 13.80 11.84
CA GLU A 490 17.78 14.15 11.46
C GLU A 490 18.42 14.93 12.61
N LYS A 491 19.67 14.61 12.93
CA LYS A 491 20.43 15.25 13.99
C LYS A 491 20.42 16.79 13.86
N GLY A 492 20.21 17.49 14.97
CA GLY A 492 20.10 18.94 15.04
C GLY A 492 18.75 19.50 14.64
N LYS A 493 17.77 18.67 14.24
CA LYS A 493 16.39 19.11 14.00
C LYS A 493 15.60 19.10 15.30
N THR A 494 14.80 20.14 15.50
CA THR A 494 13.90 20.24 16.65
C THR A 494 12.46 19.95 16.25
N GLN A 495 11.62 19.67 17.26
CA GLN A 495 10.18 19.51 17.10
C GLN A 495 9.46 20.30 18.19
N LYS A 496 8.46 21.09 17.80
CA LYS A 496 7.62 21.85 18.73
C LYS A 496 6.34 21.08 19.05
N ILE A 497 6.04 20.94 20.35
CA ILE A 497 4.81 20.30 20.82
C ILE A 497 4.09 21.23 21.78
N PHE A 498 2.76 21.26 21.72
CA PHE A 498 1.95 21.75 22.83
C PHE A 498 1.60 20.59 23.75
N LYS A 499 1.70 20.82 25.06
CA LYS A 499 1.36 19.83 26.09
C LYS A 499 0.48 20.45 27.16
N ASP A 500 -0.59 19.75 27.51
CA ASP A 500 -1.39 20.01 28.71
C ASP A 500 -1.10 18.94 29.76
N SER A 501 -0.44 19.34 30.85
CA SER A 501 -0.04 18.40 31.92
C SER A 501 -1.23 17.87 32.74
N SER A 502 -2.37 18.58 32.76
CA SER A 502 -3.54 18.16 33.54
C SER A 502 -4.32 17.02 32.88
N THR A 503 -4.30 16.96 31.56
CA THR A 503 -5.04 15.98 30.74
C THR A 503 -4.12 15.02 30.01
N ASN A 504 -2.81 15.25 30.05
CA ASN A 504 -1.79 14.58 29.24
C ASN A 504 -2.01 14.72 27.72
N PHE A 505 -2.77 15.72 27.30
CA PHE A 505 -2.94 16.01 25.88
C PHE A 505 -1.66 16.59 25.29
N GLU A 506 -1.28 16.10 24.12
CA GLU A 506 -0.14 16.60 23.36
C GLU A 506 -0.50 16.73 21.88
N ILE A 507 0.01 17.79 21.23
CA ILE A 507 -0.14 17.99 19.80
C ILE A 507 1.14 18.59 19.20
N ASP A 508 1.57 18.02 18.07
CA ASP A 508 2.72 18.53 17.31
C ASP A 508 2.31 19.76 16.50
N VAL A 509 3.04 20.85 16.71
CA VAL A 509 2.78 22.16 16.08
C VAL A 509 3.00 22.10 14.57
N ASP A 510 4.01 21.35 14.13
CA ASP A 510 4.41 21.28 12.72
C ASP A 510 3.68 20.14 11.97
N SER A 511 2.84 19.37 12.67
CA SER A 511 2.11 18.25 12.05
C SER A 511 0.94 18.73 11.19
N ARG A 512 0.69 18.04 10.07
CA ARG A 512 -0.44 18.33 9.16
C ARG A 512 -1.82 18.25 9.85
N ALA A 513 -1.93 17.38 10.85
CA ALA A 513 -3.16 17.15 11.60
C ALA A 513 -3.30 18.10 12.80
N GLY A 514 -2.27 18.88 13.12
CA GLY A 514 -2.13 19.58 14.38
C GLY A 514 -2.61 21.02 14.36
N VAL A 515 -1.68 21.92 14.69
CA VAL A 515 -1.92 23.35 14.84
C VAL A 515 -2.03 23.99 13.46
N LYS A 516 -3.01 24.87 13.29
CA LYS A 516 -3.32 25.52 12.02
C LYS A 516 -3.48 27.03 12.22
N ILE A 517 -3.47 27.74 11.12
CA ILE A 517 -3.71 29.19 11.06
C ILE A 517 -4.80 29.49 10.04
N PHE A 518 -5.48 30.61 10.26
CA PHE A 518 -6.40 31.17 9.29
C PHE A 518 -5.69 32.16 8.37
N ARG A 519 -6.16 32.22 7.13
CA ARG A 519 -5.69 33.15 6.12
C ARG A 519 -6.85 33.57 5.23
N THR A 520 -6.82 34.84 4.80
CA THR A 520 -7.71 35.33 3.74
C THR A 520 -7.60 34.43 2.51
N LYS A 521 -8.68 34.34 1.72
CA LYS A 521 -8.65 33.64 0.43
C LYS A 521 -7.42 34.07 -0.39
N LYS A 522 -6.51 33.13 -0.63
CA LYS A 522 -5.27 33.36 -1.40
C LYS A 522 -5.49 33.23 -2.91
N ILE A 523 -6.70 32.86 -3.31
CA ILE A 523 -7.08 32.63 -4.69
C ILE A 523 -7.26 33.99 -5.35
N GLU A 524 -6.47 34.29 -6.37
CA GLU A 524 -6.79 35.41 -7.27
C GLU A 524 -8.07 35.05 -8.03
N VAL A 525 -8.93 36.02 -8.29
CA VAL A 525 -10.12 35.80 -9.13
C VAL A 525 -9.66 35.07 -10.40
N PRO A 526 -10.17 33.85 -10.67
CA PRO A 526 -9.75 33.10 -11.84
C PRO A 526 -10.08 33.93 -13.08
N THR A 527 -9.22 33.88 -14.09
CA THR A 527 -9.49 34.48 -15.41
C THR A 527 -9.23 33.44 -16.48
N ILE A 528 -9.92 33.58 -17.61
CA ILE A 528 -9.74 32.70 -18.78
C ILE A 528 -8.29 32.78 -19.27
N GLU A 529 -7.68 33.96 -19.24
CA GLU A 529 -6.30 34.20 -19.67
C GLU A 529 -5.29 33.42 -18.82
N LYS A 530 -5.47 33.40 -17.49
CA LYS A 530 -4.57 32.64 -16.60
C LYS A 530 -4.70 31.13 -16.81
N ILE A 531 -5.92 30.65 -17.06
CA ILE A 531 -6.16 29.24 -17.38
C ILE A 531 -5.45 28.88 -18.69
N LYS A 532 -5.61 29.71 -19.75
CA LYS A 532 -4.91 29.57 -21.03
C LYS A 532 -3.38 29.59 -20.86
N GLU A 533 -2.85 30.51 -20.05
CA GLU A 533 -1.40 30.62 -19.82
C GLU A 533 -0.83 29.39 -19.10
N ASN A 534 -1.55 28.83 -18.13
CA ASN A 534 -1.16 27.60 -17.43
C ASN A 534 -1.08 26.41 -18.40
N TYR A 535 -2.05 26.26 -19.29
CA TYR A 535 -2.02 25.22 -20.32
C TYR A 535 -0.89 25.40 -21.32
N LYS A 536 -0.62 26.65 -21.74
CA LYS A 536 0.53 26.98 -22.57
C LYS A 536 1.86 26.60 -21.91
N LYS A 537 2.02 26.86 -20.61
CA LYS A 537 3.23 26.48 -19.83
C LYS A 537 3.38 24.96 -19.73
N GLN A 538 2.28 24.23 -19.62
CA GLN A 538 2.26 22.77 -19.52
C GLN A 538 2.35 22.07 -20.90
N LYS A 539 2.31 22.82 -22.00
CA LYS A 539 2.25 22.29 -23.38
C LYS A 539 1.08 21.33 -23.58
N VAL A 540 -0.07 21.67 -23.01
CA VAL A 540 -1.33 20.92 -23.13
C VAL A 540 -2.31 21.76 -23.93
N ASP A 541 -2.82 21.23 -25.03
CA ASP A 541 -3.88 21.88 -25.81
C ASP A 541 -5.24 21.51 -25.25
N LYS A 542 -6.07 22.53 -24.98
CA LYS A 542 -7.43 22.42 -24.45
C LYS A 542 -8.37 23.18 -25.39
N THR A 543 -9.57 22.64 -25.59
CA THR A 543 -10.62 23.35 -26.34
C THR A 543 -11.12 24.56 -25.57
N GLU A 544 -11.66 25.56 -26.27
CA GLU A 544 -12.24 26.75 -25.63
C GLU A 544 -13.38 26.37 -24.67
N GLU A 545 -14.18 25.35 -25.01
CA GLU A 545 -15.26 24.84 -24.16
C GLU A 545 -14.75 24.21 -22.85
N GLU A 546 -13.65 23.46 -22.91
CA GLU A 546 -13.00 22.92 -21.70
C GLU A 546 -12.45 24.05 -20.81
N ILE A 547 -11.86 25.08 -21.40
CA ILE A 547 -11.36 26.25 -20.68
C ILE A 547 -12.51 27.00 -20.00
N GLN A 548 -13.64 27.20 -20.70
CA GLN A 548 -14.83 27.84 -20.14
C GLN A 548 -15.44 27.03 -18.99
N THR A 549 -15.49 25.70 -19.13
CA THR A 549 -16.00 24.81 -18.09
C THR A 549 -15.13 24.86 -16.85
N GLU A 550 -13.80 24.80 -17.01
CA GLU A 550 -12.87 24.95 -15.90
C GLU A 550 -12.95 26.34 -15.26
N TYR A 551 -13.07 27.40 -16.06
CA TYR A 551 -13.24 28.76 -15.56
C TYR A 551 -14.47 28.88 -14.66
N LYS A 552 -15.64 28.39 -15.10
CA LYS A 552 -16.87 28.37 -14.30
C LYS A 552 -16.70 27.57 -13.00
N SER A 553 -16.05 26.40 -13.07
CA SER A 553 -15.77 25.58 -11.89
C SER A 553 -14.88 26.33 -10.88
N LYS A 554 -13.78 26.93 -11.35
CA LYS A 554 -12.85 27.70 -10.51
C LYS A 554 -13.48 28.96 -9.96
N LEU A 555 -14.35 29.62 -10.74
CA LEU A 555 -15.08 30.80 -10.29
C LEU A 555 -16.06 30.42 -9.17
N ALA A 556 -16.80 29.34 -9.34
CA ALA A 556 -17.69 28.83 -8.30
C ALA A 556 -16.92 28.46 -7.01
N GLU A 557 -15.75 27.81 -7.12
CA GLU A 557 -14.86 27.56 -5.97
C GLU A 557 -14.38 28.87 -5.32
N TYR A 558 -13.99 29.86 -6.11
CA TYR A 558 -13.57 31.17 -5.61
C TYR A 558 -14.69 31.89 -4.85
N GLU A 559 -15.91 31.91 -5.41
CA GLU A 559 -17.07 32.59 -4.84
C GLU A 559 -17.58 31.92 -3.56
N ASN A 560 -17.42 30.60 -3.46
CA ASN A 560 -17.86 29.82 -2.29
C ASN A 560 -16.76 29.66 -1.23
N THR A 561 -15.50 29.97 -1.53
CA THR A 561 -14.42 29.99 -0.52
C THR A 561 -14.64 31.15 0.45
N ILE A 562 -14.84 30.83 1.73
CA ILE A 562 -14.96 31.83 2.81
C ILE A 562 -13.56 32.25 3.28
N ILE A 563 -12.73 31.26 3.59
CA ILE A 563 -11.39 31.45 4.18
C ILE A 563 -10.48 30.29 3.79
N THR A 564 -9.18 30.40 4.08
CA THR A 564 -8.26 29.27 4.02
C THR A 564 -7.75 28.91 5.41
N PHE A 565 -7.56 27.60 5.63
CA PHE A 565 -7.25 27.00 6.93
C PHE A 565 -6.21 25.90 6.74
N GLY A 566 -5.10 25.95 7.47
CA GLY A 566 -4.04 24.94 7.33
C GLY A 566 -2.72 25.31 8.00
N GLY A 567 -1.64 24.66 7.59
CA GLY A 567 -0.30 24.84 8.15
C GLY A 567 0.79 24.86 7.07
N GLY A 568 1.63 25.88 7.11
CA GLY A 568 2.73 26.10 6.17
C GLY A 568 2.31 26.12 4.71
N LYS A 569 2.88 25.24 3.88
CA LYS A 569 2.56 25.19 2.43
C LYS A 569 1.19 24.57 2.11
N PHE A 570 0.50 24.00 3.10
CA PHE A 570 -0.74 23.25 2.93
C PHE A 570 -1.92 24.03 3.51
N LEU A 571 -2.30 25.12 2.84
CA LEU A 571 -3.52 25.88 3.14
C LEU A 571 -4.67 25.30 2.32
N ASN A 572 -5.73 24.86 3.00
CA ASN A 572 -6.91 24.28 2.37
C ASN A 572 -8.06 25.28 2.41
N ASN A 573 -8.96 25.22 1.42
CA ASN A 573 -10.11 26.10 1.38
C ASN A 573 -11.16 25.64 2.40
N VAL A 574 -11.89 26.61 2.97
CA VAL A 574 -13.13 26.38 3.71
C VAL A 574 -14.25 27.00 2.89
N TYR A 575 -15.05 26.15 2.24
CA TYR A 575 -16.19 26.57 1.45
C TYR A 575 -17.46 26.74 2.29
N LYS A 576 -18.45 27.41 1.71
CA LYS A 576 -19.81 27.45 2.22
C LYS A 576 -20.41 26.05 2.35
N SER A 577 -21.27 25.87 3.36
CA SER A 577 -21.88 24.57 3.66
C SER A 577 -22.72 24.04 2.50
N THR A 578 -23.33 24.95 1.73
CA THR A 578 -24.15 24.67 0.55
C THR A 578 -23.35 24.34 -0.71
N PHE A 579 -22.02 24.49 -0.70
CA PHE A 579 -21.21 24.26 -1.90
C PHE A 579 -20.97 22.77 -2.11
N ASN A 580 -21.25 22.28 -3.32
CA ASN A 580 -21.10 20.85 -3.66
C ASN A 580 -19.73 20.50 -4.26
N GLY A 581 -18.78 21.43 -4.36
CA GLY A 581 -17.42 21.19 -4.84
C GLY A 581 -16.36 21.11 -3.73
N GLY A 582 -15.08 21.20 -4.13
CA GLY A 582 -13.91 21.20 -3.25
C GLY A 582 -12.99 19.98 -3.43
N GLY A 583 -11.71 20.16 -3.16
CA GLY A 583 -10.70 19.11 -3.23
C GLY A 583 -10.71 18.14 -2.04
N GLU A 584 -9.93 17.06 -2.15
CA GLU A 584 -9.81 16.01 -1.11
C GLU A 584 -9.43 16.55 0.28
N TYR A 585 -8.61 17.59 0.30
CA TYR A 585 -8.08 18.20 1.53
C TYR A 585 -8.84 19.45 1.97
N ASP A 586 -9.79 19.92 1.16
CA ASP A 586 -10.58 21.08 1.48
C ASP A 586 -11.68 20.74 2.49
N TYR A 587 -12.22 21.80 3.09
CA TYR A 587 -13.26 21.75 4.08
C TYR A 587 -14.50 22.49 3.59
N LYS A 588 -15.65 22.09 4.10
CA LYS A 588 -16.87 22.90 4.08
C LYS A 588 -17.18 23.29 5.50
N SER A 589 -17.69 24.49 5.73
CA SER A 589 -18.38 24.76 6.98
C SER A 589 -19.49 23.72 7.18
N LYS A 590 -19.80 23.42 8.45
CA LYS A 590 -20.76 22.37 8.76
C LYS A 590 -22.20 22.72 8.34
N ASP A 591 -22.57 23.98 8.47
CA ASP A 591 -23.94 24.49 8.33
C ASP A 591 -23.93 26.02 8.15
N ASP A 592 -25.11 26.60 7.89
CA ASP A 592 -25.33 28.04 7.71
C ASP A 592 -24.88 28.89 8.92
N GLU A 593 -24.93 28.33 10.14
CA GLU A 593 -24.44 29.01 11.33
C GLU A 593 -22.92 29.17 11.26
N ASN A 594 -22.21 28.08 10.97
CA ASN A 594 -20.77 28.09 10.78
C ASN A 594 -20.36 28.93 9.55
N ASP A 595 -21.17 29.00 8.49
CA ASP A 595 -20.95 29.93 7.38
C ASP A 595 -20.84 31.37 7.88
N ARG A 596 -21.84 31.83 8.64
CA ARG A 596 -21.85 33.19 9.20
C ARG A 596 -20.69 33.42 10.16
N MET A 597 -20.32 32.43 10.95
CA MET A 597 -19.18 32.50 11.87
C MET A 597 -17.86 32.66 11.10
N PHE A 598 -17.63 31.85 10.06
CA PHE A 598 -16.43 31.96 9.23
C PHE A 598 -16.42 33.25 8.41
N GLU A 599 -17.56 33.74 7.91
CA GLU A 599 -17.65 35.03 7.21
C GLU A 599 -17.34 36.20 8.15
N LYS A 600 -17.79 36.13 9.41
CA LYS A 600 -17.44 37.10 10.44
C LYS A 600 -15.95 37.06 10.75
N LEU A 601 -15.38 35.86 10.90
CA LEU A 601 -13.94 35.66 11.08
C LEU A 601 -13.16 36.21 9.88
N ALA A 602 -13.60 35.95 8.65
CA ALA A 602 -12.94 36.41 7.42
C ALA A 602 -12.92 37.94 7.27
N LYS A 603 -13.90 38.63 7.88
CA LYS A 603 -13.98 40.10 7.96
C LYS A 603 -13.17 40.67 9.13
N ASP A 604 -12.72 39.83 10.07
CA ASP A 604 -11.81 40.24 11.12
C ASP A 604 -10.46 40.56 10.46
N GLY A 605 -10.05 41.84 10.49
CA GLY A 605 -8.83 42.32 9.84
C GLY A 605 -7.54 41.67 10.36
N ASP A 606 -7.63 40.85 11.42
CA ASP A 606 -6.53 40.24 12.14
C ASP A 606 -6.55 38.69 12.09
N LEU A 607 -7.02 38.10 10.98
CA LEU A 607 -6.98 36.63 10.76
C LEU A 607 -5.63 35.98 11.06
N LYS A 608 -4.54 36.71 10.86
CA LYS A 608 -3.18 36.22 11.07
C LYS A 608 -2.81 36.07 12.54
N SER A 609 -3.56 36.64 13.48
CA SER A 609 -3.31 36.47 14.93
C SER A 609 -3.97 35.23 15.53
N TYR A 610 -4.79 34.51 14.76
CA TYR A 610 -5.44 33.30 15.22
C TYR A 610 -4.52 32.08 15.11
N LEU A 611 -4.18 31.51 16.26
CA LEU A 611 -3.65 30.16 16.36
C LEU A 611 -4.83 29.21 16.50
N SER A 612 -4.78 28.00 15.95
CA SER A 612 -5.92 27.09 16.07
C SER A 612 -5.52 25.62 16.16
N ILE A 613 -6.38 24.83 16.78
CA ILE A 613 -6.23 23.38 16.91
C ILE A 613 -7.50 22.73 16.36
N SER A 614 -7.35 21.75 15.47
CA SER A 614 -8.47 21.00 14.90
C SER A 614 -8.50 19.56 15.40
N PHE A 615 -9.68 19.10 15.82
CA PHE A 615 -9.93 17.72 16.26
C PHE A 615 -10.93 17.04 15.33
N GLU A 616 -10.62 15.83 14.84
CA GLU A 616 -11.61 14.99 14.18
C GLU A 616 -12.58 14.44 15.23
N LYS A 617 -13.88 14.66 15.06
CA LYS A 617 -14.89 14.36 16.08
C LYS A 617 -14.94 12.90 16.48
N SER A 618 -14.75 11.99 15.53
CA SER A 618 -14.68 10.54 15.75
C SER A 618 -13.49 10.11 16.62
N ARG A 619 -12.46 10.97 16.75
CA ARG A 619 -11.21 10.70 17.47
C ARG A 619 -11.12 11.45 18.81
N ILE A 620 -12.19 12.11 19.25
CA ILE A 620 -12.25 12.79 20.55
C ILE A 620 -12.52 11.74 21.63
N THR A 621 -11.46 11.01 22.01
CA THR A 621 -11.47 9.97 23.05
C THR A 621 -10.29 10.17 24.01
N GLY A 622 -10.28 9.46 25.14
CA GLY A 622 -9.18 9.49 26.11
C GLY A 622 -8.73 10.90 26.50
N ASN A 623 -7.42 11.16 26.43
CA ASN A 623 -6.81 12.44 26.79
C ASN A 623 -7.23 13.61 25.88
N VAL A 624 -7.53 13.35 24.59
CA VAL A 624 -8.07 14.36 23.68
C VAL A 624 -9.45 14.80 24.15
N LYS A 625 -10.31 13.87 24.56
CA LYS A 625 -11.62 14.20 25.12
C LYS A 625 -11.50 15.04 26.40
N LYS A 626 -10.63 14.62 27.34
CA LYS A 626 -10.38 15.37 28.58
C LYS A 626 -9.98 16.83 28.28
N TYR A 627 -9.14 17.04 27.27
CA TYR A 627 -8.71 18.39 26.87
C TYR A 627 -9.78 19.18 26.11
N VAL A 628 -10.54 18.54 25.23
CA VAL A 628 -11.69 19.15 24.55
C VAL A 628 -12.74 19.60 25.56
N ASP A 629 -13.10 18.76 26.53
CA ASP A 629 -14.05 19.12 27.59
C ASP A 629 -13.56 20.34 28.39
N LYS A 630 -12.24 20.41 28.69
CA LYS A 630 -11.62 21.59 29.32
C LYS A 630 -11.75 22.85 28.46
N LEU A 631 -11.54 22.75 27.15
CA LEU A 631 -11.73 23.88 26.23
C LEU A 631 -13.19 24.34 26.16
N GLU A 632 -14.15 23.42 26.20
CA GLU A 632 -15.58 23.75 26.24
C GLU A 632 -15.94 24.51 27.53
N GLU A 633 -15.37 24.15 28.68
CA GLU A 633 -15.56 24.90 29.92
C GLU A 633 -14.96 26.31 29.85
N ILE A 634 -13.75 26.45 29.28
CA ILE A 634 -13.11 27.76 29.06
C ILE A 634 -13.95 28.61 28.09
N LEU A 635 -14.51 28.00 27.04
CA LEU A 635 -15.32 28.69 26.04
C LEU A 635 -16.59 29.33 26.65
N LYS A 636 -17.13 28.78 27.74
CA LYS A 636 -18.29 29.36 28.45
C LYS A 636 -17.96 30.72 29.07
N THR A 637 -16.73 30.92 29.53
CA THR A 637 -16.29 32.12 30.26
C THR A 637 -15.43 33.08 29.42
N ASN A 638 -14.73 32.60 28.40
CA ASN A 638 -13.82 33.40 27.56
C ASN A 638 -14.23 33.41 26.07
N LYS A 639 -15.38 34.01 25.76
CA LYS A 639 -15.91 34.10 24.38
C LYS A 639 -15.26 35.18 23.51
N GLN A 640 -14.32 35.96 24.06
CA GLN A 640 -13.67 37.07 23.33
C GLN A 640 -12.34 36.64 22.70
N GLU A 641 -11.65 35.65 23.27
CA GLU A 641 -10.34 35.19 22.79
C GLU A 641 -10.36 33.75 22.28
N LEU A 642 -11.31 32.92 22.72
CA LEU A 642 -11.49 31.55 22.26
C LEU A 642 -12.78 31.41 21.45
N PHE A 643 -12.65 30.80 20.27
CA PHE A 643 -13.77 30.55 19.37
C PHE A 643 -13.80 29.08 18.96
N LYS A 644 -15.00 28.56 18.74
CA LYS A 644 -15.23 27.20 18.27
C LYS A 644 -15.90 27.25 16.91
N TYR A 645 -15.38 26.50 15.95
CA TYR A 645 -15.97 26.32 14.63
C TYR A 645 -16.11 24.84 14.31
N SER A 646 -17.01 24.52 13.38
CA SER A 646 -17.20 23.16 12.88
C SER A 646 -17.09 23.14 11.36
N VAL A 647 -16.35 22.15 10.85
CA VAL A 647 -16.20 21.91 9.42
C VAL A 647 -16.38 20.41 9.12
N VAL A 648 -16.67 20.09 7.88
CA VAL A 648 -16.63 18.73 7.34
C VAL A 648 -15.64 18.65 6.19
N SER A 649 -15.06 17.47 5.93
CA SER A 649 -14.26 17.30 4.71
C SER A 649 -15.13 17.53 3.47
N ALA A 650 -14.60 18.25 2.48
CA ALA A 650 -15.31 18.50 1.23
C ALA A 650 -15.53 17.23 0.41
N ALA A 651 -14.62 16.25 0.52
CA ALA A 651 -14.68 14.97 -0.18
C ALA A 651 -15.42 13.86 0.61
N ASP A 652 -15.45 13.94 1.94
CA ASP A 652 -16.18 12.99 2.80
C ASP A 652 -16.89 13.73 3.93
N THR A 653 -18.14 14.12 3.69
CA THR A 653 -18.93 14.91 4.65
C THR A 653 -19.22 14.18 5.96
N LYS A 654 -18.94 12.87 6.05
CA LYS A 654 -19.03 12.11 7.31
C LYS A 654 -17.88 12.42 8.28
N LYS A 655 -16.78 12.99 7.78
CA LYS A 655 -15.64 13.42 8.60
C LYS A 655 -15.85 14.85 9.08
N GLU A 656 -16.36 14.95 10.30
CA GLU A 656 -16.56 16.22 11.01
C GLU A 656 -15.32 16.58 11.84
N TYR A 657 -14.94 17.86 11.82
CA TYR A 657 -13.87 18.42 12.62
C TYR A 657 -14.39 19.58 13.46
N VAL A 658 -13.91 19.67 14.70
CA VAL A 658 -14.11 20.81 15.60
C VAL A 658 -12.81 21.60 15.68
N ILE A 659 -12.88 22.91 15.46
CA ILE A 659 -11.74 23.81 15.45
C ILE A 659 -11.84 24.77 16.62
N TYR A 660 -10.82 24.81 17.47
CA TYR A 660 -10.65 25.82 18.51
C TYR A 660 -9.64 26.86 18.04
N ALA A 661 -10.05 28.11 17.98
CA ALA A 661 -9.25 29.23 17.51
C ALA A 661 -8.99 30.23 18.63
N PHE A 662 -7.72 30.51 18.88
CA PHE A 662 -7.18 31.37 19.92
C PHE A 662 -6.71 32.69 19.29
N LYS A 663 -7.49 33.77 19.48
CA LYS A 663 -7.18 35.10 18.94
C LYS A 663 -5.99 35.74 19.66
N GLY A 664 -5.07 36.36 18.91
CA GLY A 664 -3.94 37.10 19.48
C GLY A 664 -2.73 36.26 19.90
N TYR A 665 -2.69 34.97 19.54
CA TYR A 665 -1.63 34.04 19.94
C TYR A 665 -0.71 33.61 18.79
N GLN A 666 -1.13 33.76 17.53
CA GLN A 666 -0.25 33.46 16.40
C GLN A 666 0.71 34.62 16.13
N ASN A 667 1.96 34.27 15.81
CA ASN A 667 2.93 35.21 15.24
C ASN A 667 2.54 35.55 13.78
N ASP A 668 1.97 36.74 13.60
CA ASP A 668 1.44 37.25 12.33
C ASP A 668 2.52 37.40 11.22
N LYS A 669 3.80 37.48 11.61
CA LYS A 669 4.95 37.54 10.71
C LYS A 669 5.35 36.19 10.11
N LYS A 670 4.78 35.08 10.58
CA LYS A 670 5.12 33.74 10.09
C LYS A 670 3.97 33.09 9.34
N ASP A 671 4.31 32.40 8.25
CA ASP A 671 3.38 31.61 7.45
C ASP A 671 3.11 30.21 8.03
N ASN A 672 3.89 29.80 9.03
CA ASN A 672 3.64 28.57 9.77
C ASN A 672 3.00 28.88 11.12
N PRO A 673 2.20 27.95 11.68
CA PRO A 673 1.76 28.02 13.06
C PRO A 673 2.95 28.25 14.00
N ASP A 674 2.92 29.33 14.77
CA ASP A 674 3.97 29.71 15.71
C ASP A 674 3.35 30.58 16.81
N LEU A 675 3.46 30.11 18.05
CA LEU A 675 3.00 30.87 19.20
C LEU A 675 3.83 32.14 19.35
N LEU A 676 3.16 33.27 19.56
CA LEU A 676 3.79 34.53 19.85
C LEU A 676 4.52 34.42 21.20
N SER A 677 5.85 34.55 21.20
CA SER A 677 6.67 34.30 22.40
C SER A 677 6.27 35.14 23.61
N SER A 678 5.80 36.38 23.40
CA SER A 678 5.30 37.24 24.49
C SER A 678 3.99 36.77 25.12
N LYS A 679 3.32 35.78 24.53
CA LYS A 679 2.04 35.22 24.97
C LYS A 679 2.14 33.79 25.49
N GLU A 680 3.33 33.18 25.52
CA GLU A 680 3.49 31.78 25.94
C GLU A 680 2.98 31.50 27.36
N ASN A 681 3.36 32.34 28.33
CA ASN A 681 2.91 32.20 29.72
C ASN A 681 1.40 32.43 29.88
N ASP A 682 0.85 33.40 29.15
CA ASP A 682 -0.60 33.68 29.13
C ASP A 682 -1.37 32.51 28.52
N PHE A 683 -0.88 31.95 27.42
CA PHE A 683 -1.47 30.79 26.74
C PHE A 683 -1.47 29.56 27.63
N LYS A 684 -0.35 29.29 28.33
CA LYS A 684 -0.25 28.22 29.33
C LYS A 684 -1.23 28.43 30.48
N THR A 685 -1.32 29.64 31.02
CA THR A 685 -2.17 29.95 32.17
C THR A 685 -3.64 29.81 31.82
N LYS A 686 -4.07 30.34 30.67
CA LYS A 686 -5.49 30.33 30.25
C LYS A 686 -5.95 28.98 29.71
N TYR A 687 -5.13 28.32 28.89
CA TYR A 687 -5.55 27.12 28.15
C TYR A 687 -4.83 25.84 28.57
N GLY A 688 -3.91 25.92 29.53
CA GLY A 688 -3.13 24.79 30.03
C GLY A 688 -2.05 24.28 29.08
N LEU A 689 -1.88 24.89 27.91
CA LEU A 689 -0.92 24.44 26.90
C LEU A 689 0.43 25.10 27.07
N GLU A 690 1.42 24.28 27.38
CA GLU A 690 2.82 24.66 27.37
C GLU A 690 3.47 24.29 26.03
N LEU A 691 4.15 25.24 25.40
CA LEU A 691 4.99 24.96 24.24
C LEU A 691 6.31 24.34 24.69
N LYS A 692 6.61 23.12 24.25
CA LYS A 692 7.88 22.46 24.46
C LYS A 692 8.61 22.29 23.14
N THR A 693 9.92 22.54 23.15
CA THR A 693 10.80 22.25 22.03
C THR A 693 11.63 21.02 22.39
N LEU A 694 11.45 19.94 21.65
CA LEU A 694 12.28 18.75 21.74
C LEU A 694 13.46 18.89 20.77
N SER A 695 14.66 18.56 21.25
CA SER A 695 15.92 18.52 20.48
C SER A 695 16.47 17.09 20.45
N ASP A 696 17.74 16.92 20.06
CA ASP A 696 18.39 15.62 19.87
C ASP A 696 18.20 14.61 21.02
N THR A 697 18.22 15.03 22.29
CA THR A 697 18.01 14.11 23.44
C THR A 697 16.54 13.88 23.81
N GLY A 698 15.64 14.64 23.20
CA GLY A 698 14.19 14.52 23.33
C GLY A 698 13.54 13.78 22.16
N LEU A 699 14.34 13.43 21.15
CA LEU A 699 13.91 12.88 19.87
C LEU A 699 14.83 11.74 19.45
N LEU A 700 14.25 10.64 18.97
CA LEU A 700 15.01 9.52 18.43
C LEU A 700 15.76 9.94 17.16
N ASN A 701 17.08 9.89 17.20
CA ASN A 701 17.97 10.17 16.06
C ASN A 701 18.14 8.94 15.15
N GLU A 702 18.59 9.15 13.91
CA GLU A 702 18.74 8.07 12.91
C GLU A 702 19.73 6.97 13.36
N ASP A 703 20.80 7.35 14.05
CA ASP A 703 21.83 6.45 14.57
C ASP A 703 21.38 5.68 15.82
N GLU A 704 20.38 6.18 16.54
CA GLU A 704 19.71 5.52 17.67
C GLU A 704 18.59 4.56 17.23
N LEU A 705 18.09 4.67 16.00
CA LEU A 705 17.13 3.73 15.44
C LEU A 705 17.82 2.44 14.98
N LEU A 706 17.46 1.31 15.61
CA LEU A 706 17.85 -0.02 15.17
C LEU A 706 16.72 -0.63 14.32
N SER A 707 17.05 -1.12 13.12
CA SER A 707 16.12 -1.84 12.24
C SER A 707 16.32 -3.34 12.39
N TYR A 708 15.24 -4.07 12.67
CA TYR A 708 15.28 -5.51 12.94
C TYR A 708 14.14 -6.24 12.20
N PRO A 709 14.29 -7.51 11.80
CA PRO A 709 13.18 -8.30 11.28
C PRO A 709 11.99 -8.31 12.24
N THR A 710 10.76 -8.29 11.72
CA THR A 710 9.58 -8.59 12.55
C THR A 710 9.58 -10.06 12.97
N PRO A 711 8.89 -10.42 14.07
CA PRO A 711 8.70 -11.81 14.41
C PRO A 711 8.12 -12.59 13.22
N GLY A 712 8.82 -13.65 12.82
CA GLY A 712 8.36 -14.56 11.77
C GLY A 712 7.68 -15.82 12.32
N LYS A 713 7.72 -16.02 13.63
CA LYS A 713 7.10 -17.15 14.31
C LYS A 713 5.99 -16.69 15.24
N TRP A 714 5.01 -17.57 15.50
CA TRP A 714 4.10 -17.34 16.62
C TRP A 714 4.79 -17.66 17.95
N LYS A 715 5.34 -18.89 18.06
CA LYS A 715 6.13 -19.39 19.18
C LYS A 715 7.50 -19.90 18.72
N PRO A 716 8.52 -19.97 19.59
CA PRO A 716 9.86 -20.42 19.21
C PRO A 716 9.90 -21.79 18.52
N GLU A 717 9.04 -22.73 18.95
CA GLU A 717 8.94 -24.08 18.42
C GLU A 717 8.29 -24.19 17.03
N ASN A 718 7.66 -23.12 16.53
CA ASN A 718 7.16 -23.11 15.15
C ASN A 718 8.33 -23.26 14.17
N LYS A 719 8.17 -24.18 13.20
CA LYS A 719 9.21 -24.58 12.26
C LYS A 719 9.41 -23.57 11.14
N LYS A 720 8.32 -22.93 10.71
CA LYS A 720 8.34 -21.96 9.61
C LYS A 720 8.52 -20.54 10.14
N VAL A 721 9.34 -19.77 9.43
CA VAL A 721 9.53 -18.32 9.60
C VAL A 721 8.74 -17.64 8.49
N VAL A 722 7.69 -16.92 8.86
CA VAL A 722 6.79 -16.22 7.94
C VAL A 722 7.22 -14.77 7.78
N THR A 723 7.41 -14.34 6.54
CA THR A 723 7.58 -12.92 6.19
C THR A 723 6.27 -12.38 5.63
N TYR A 724 5.73 -11.32 6.23
CA TYR A 724 4.56 -10.64 5.67
C TYR A 724 4.94 -9.93 4.38
N VAL A 725 4.20 -10.16 3.31
CA VAL A 725 4.41 -9.50 2.03
C VAL A 725 3.20 -8.62 1.73
N GLN A 726 3.47 -7.33 1.55
CA GLN A 726 2.48 -6.33 1.22
C GLN A 726 3.01 -5.36 0.15
N GLY A 727 2.15 -4.47 -0.32
CA GLY A 727 2.46 -3.47 -1.32
C GLY A 727 1.68 -3.70 -2.62
N PRO A 728 1.57 -2.67 -3.47
CA PRO A 728 0.75 -2.77 -4.66
C PRO A 728 1.43 -3.67 -5.70
N SER A 729 0.64 -4.07 -6.68
CA SER A 729 1.10 -4.75 -7.88
C SER A 729 0.75 -3.91 -9.10
N LEU A 730 1.45 -4.15 -10.20
CA LEU A 730 1.05 -3.61 -11.50
C LEU A 730 0.04 -4.56 -12.13
N ILE A 731 -1.14 -4.03 -12.45
CA ILE A 731 -2.29 -4.80 -12.95
C ILE A 731 -2.77 -4.17 -14.26
N GLY A 732 -3.04 -5.01 -15.25
CA GLY A 732 -3.53 -4.58 -16.56
C GLY A 732 -5.04 -4.60 -16.67
N VAL A 733 -5.58 -3.62 -17.38
CA VAL A 733 -7.01 -3.46 -17.69
C VAL A 733 -7.20 -3.63 -19.19
N LYS A 734 -8.04 -4.57 -19.62
CA LYS A 734 -8.40 -4.75 -21.03
C LYS A 734 -9.07 -3.46 -21.54
N ALA A 735 -8.69 -2.98 -22.71
CA ALA A 735 -9.25 -1.78 -23.33
C ALA A 735 -9.76 -2.09 -24.74
N ASN A 736 -8.85 -2.12 -25.71
CA ASN A 736 -9.02 -2.53 -27.11
C ASN A 736 -7.69 -3.17 -27.56
N ASP A 737 -7.67 -3.91 -28.65
CA ASP A 737 -6.50 -4.70 -29.06
C ASP A 737 -5.23 -3.84 -29.28
N VAL A 738 -5.40 -2.59 -29.73
CA VAL A 738 -4.27 -1.69 -29.98
C VAL A 738 -3.66 -1.21 -28.65
N ASP A 739 -4.50 -0.77 -27.72
CA ASP A 739 -4.07 -0.28 -26.42
C ASP A 739 -3.59 -1.40 -25.49
N ASP A 740 -4.16 -2.61 -25.62
CA ASP A 740 -3.71 -3.79 -24.89
C ASP A 740 -2.27 -4.15 -25.30
N GLU A 741 -1.95 -4.12 -26.60
CA GLU A 741 -0.60 -4.37 -27.11
C GLU A 741 0.39 -3.26 -26.75
N ALA A 742 -0.03 -2.00 -26.79
CA ALA A 742 0.79 -0.87 -26.35
C ALA A 742 1.05 -0.91 -24.83
N THR A 743 0.07 -1.34 -24.04
CA THR A 743 0.19 -1.58 -22.60
C THR A 743 1.24 -2.65 -22.30
N ARG A 744 1.14 -3.80 -22.97
CA ARG A 744 2.13 -4.89 -22.87
C ARG A 744 3.53 -4.42 -23.27
N ALA A 745 3.66 -3.58 -24.30
CA ALA A 745 4.94 -3.01 -24.72
C ALA A 745 5.59 -2.15 -23.62
N PHE A 746 4.82 -1.29 -22.94
CA PHE A 746 5.33 -0.50 -21.81
C PHE A 746 5.77 -1.40 -20.65
N VAL A 747 4.93 -2.38 -20.28
CA VAL A 747 5.23 -3.32 -19.19
C VAL A 747 6.48 -4.13 -19.50
N LYS A 748 6.62 -4.62 -20.74
CA LYS A 748 7.80 -5.36 -21.20
C LYS A 748 9.07 -4.52 -21.07
N TRP A 749 9.04 -3.27 -21.53
CA TRP A 749 10.17 -2.35 -21.37
C TRP A 749 10.53 -2.16 -19.89
N LEU A 750 9.53 -1.90 -19.05
CA LEU A 750 9.72 -1.64 -17.62
C LEU A 750 10.45 -2.80 -16.92
N ILE A 751 10.01 -4.05 -17.14
CA ILE A 751 10.49 -5.19 -16.35
C ILE A 751 11.69 -5.92 -16.96
N SER A 752 12.01 -5.66 -18.24
CA SER A 752 13.06 -6.42 -18.94
C SER A 752 14.14 -5.57 -19.61
N SER A 753 14.01 -4.24 -19.64
CA SER A 753 15.06 -3.37 -20.17
C SER A 753 16.32 -3.46 -19.31
N THR A 754 17.44 -3.77 -19.97
CA THR A 754 18.79 -3.71 -19.39
C THR A 754 19.47 -2.36 -19.64
N LYS A 755 18.84 -1.49 -20.45
CA LYS A 755 19.35 -0.14 -20.70
C LYS A 755 19.11 0.76 -19.51
N LYS A 756 20.13 1.52 -19.13
CA LYS A 756 20.02 2.53 -18.09
C LYS A 756 19.26 3.74 -18.61
N ILE A 757 18.50 4.39 -17.73
CA ILE A 757 17.74 5.60 -18.03
C ILE A 757 18.38 6.82 -17.39
N ASN A 758 18.11 8.01 -17.93
CA ASN A 758 18.61 9.24 -17.33
C ASN A 758 17.83 9.57 -16.04
N THR A 759 18.53 9.49 -14.91
CA THR A 759 17.97 9.76 -13.58
C THR A 759 18.33 11.15 -13.06
N ALA A 760 18.82 12.05 -13.90
CA ALA A 760 19.04 13.45 -13.53
C ALA A 760 17.71 14.24 -13.45
N ASP A 761 17.68 15.29 -12.63
CA ASP A 761 16.60 16.28 -12.70
C ASP A 761 16.78 17.19 -13.92
N ASP A 762 15.71 17.82 -14.37
CA ASP A 762 15.74 18.68 -15.54
C ASP A 762 16.76 19.82 -15.35
N GLY A 763 17.61 20.03 -16.37
CA GLY A 763 18.70 21.02 -16.32
C GLY A 763 19.96 20.57 -15.57
N LYS A 764 19.99 19.36 -14.99
CA LYS A 764 21.20 18.76 -14.41
C LYS A 764 21.90 17.84 -15.42
N GLN A 765 23.18 17.55 -15.16
CA GLN A 765 23.96 16.61 -15.97
C GLN A 765 23.32 15.22 -15.95
N LYS A 766 23.31 14.54 -17.11
CA LYS A 766 22.76 13.19 -17.26
C LYS A 766 23.36 12.22 -16.24
N GLU A 767 22.52 11.40 -15.64
CA GLU A 767 22.93 10.34 -14.72
C GLU A 767 22.30 9.02 -15.17
N GLU A 768 22.98 8.25 -16.02
CA GLU A 768 22.50 6.96 -16.51
C GLU A 768 22.99 5.83 -15.61
N LYS A 769 22.43 5.73 -14.40
CA LYS A 769 22.90 4.80 -13.37
C LYS A 769 22.08 3.51 -13.27
N TYR A 770 20.77 3.60 -13.49
CA TYR A 770 19.80 2.55 -13.15
C TYR A 770 19.01 2.10 -14.38
N THR A 771 18.70 0.81 -14.48
CA THR A 771 17.61 0.32 -15.36
C THR A 771 16.25 0.86 -14.89
N PRO A 772 15.20 0.82 -15.72
CA PRO A 772 13.85 1.25 -15.32
C PRO A 772 13.37 0.62 -14.00
N LEU A 773 13.56 -0.70 -13.86
CA LEU A 773 13.14 -1.45 -12.68
C LEU A 773 14.01 -1.13 -11.44
N GLU A 774 15.32 -0.97 -11.59
CA GLU A 774 16.21 -0.57 -10.48
C GLU A 774 15.91 0.85 -10.00
N PHE A 775 15.65 1.78 -10.93
CA PHE A 775 15.29 3.15 -10.60
C PHE A 775 13.99 3.21 -9.80
N LEU A 776 13.01 2.40 -10.22
CA LEU A 776 11.72 2.29 -9.54
C LEU A 776 11.87 1.73 -8.13
N GLN A 777 12.60 0.62 -7.95
CA GLN A 777 12.86 0.03 -6.64
C GLN A 777 13.54 1.00 -5.68
N ASN A 778 14.64 1.63 -6.13
CA ASN A 778 15.40 2.61 -5.35
C ASN A 778 14.57 3.83 -4.94
N THR A 779 13.81 4.38 -5.89
CA THR A 779 13.15 5.66 -5.66
C THR A 779 11.79 5.49 -4.99
N ALA A 780 11.03 4.45 -5.31
CA ALA A 780 9.70 4.24 -4.73
C ALA A 780 9.74 3.56 -3.35
N GLY A 781 10.86 2.92 -2.98
CA GLY A 781 11.03 2.28 -1.68
C GLY A 781 10.36 0.91 -1.59
N TYR A 782 10.51 0.12 -2.66
CA TYR A 782 9.96 -1.22 -2.79
C TYR A 782 10.99 -2.18 -3.40
N ILE A 783 10.76 -3.47 -3.22
CA ILE A 783 11.59 -4.54 -3.79
C ILE A 783 10.78 -5.27 -4.85
N THR A 784 11.44 -5.60 -5.96
CA THR A 784 10.91 -6.51 -6.95
C THR A 784 11.53 -7.89 -6.74
N ALA A 785 10.69 -8.89 -6.45
CA ALA A 785 11.13 -10.26 -6.21
C ALA A 785 11.43 -11.00 -7.52
N VAL A 786 12.57 -10.68 -8.15
CA VAL A 786 13.05 -11.33 -9.38
C VAL A 786 13.49 -12.78 -9.11
N LYS A 787 13.42 -13.65 -10.13
CA LYS A 787 13.71 -15.10 -10.01
C LYS A 787 15.10 -15.47 -9.46
N ASP A 788 16.07 -14.58 -9.60
CA ASP A 788 17.45 -14.76 -9.11
C ASP A 788 17.81 -13.78 -7.98
N LEU A 789 16.81 -13.39 -7.16
CA LEU A 789 17.02 -12.49 -6.02
C LEU A 789 18.10 -13.03 -5.06
N ASP A 790 18.12 -14.35 -4.89
CA ASP A 790 19.03 -15.09 -4.03
C ASP A 790 20.50 -15.03 -4.46
N LYS A 791 20.72 -14.90 -5.77
CA LYS A 791 22.03 -14.76 -6.42
C LYS A 791 22.51 -13.31 -6.52
N LYS A 792 21.66 -12.32 -6.18
CA LYS A 792 22.09 -10.92 -6.17
C LYS A 792 23.17 -10.71 -5.09
N PRO A 793 24.29 -10.06 -5.44
CA PRO A 793 25.36 -9.78 -4.49
C PRO A 793 24.88 -8.80 -3.43
N ASP A 794 25.48 -8.81 -2.24
CA ASP A 794 24.99 -7.97 -1.13
C ASP A 794 25.15 -6.47 -1.42
N ASN A 795 26.05 -6.07 -2.32
CA ASN A 795 26.13 -4.68 -2.78
C ASN A 795 24.97 -4.26 -3.70
N TYR A 796 24.18 -5.19 -4.26
CA TYR A 796 22.96 -4.88 -5.01
C TYR A 796 21.96 -4.14 -4.12
N VAL A 797 21.86 -4.51 -2.84
CA VAL A 797 20.96 -3.85 -1.89
C VAL A 797 21.32 -2.37 -1.72
N LYS A 798 22.60 -2.00 -1.81
CA LYS A 798 23.04 -0.60 -1.73
C LYS A 798 22.47 0.26 -2.87
N ASN A 799 22.21 -0.35 -4.04
CA ASN A 799 21.64 0.34 -5.19
C ASN A 799 20.12 0.56 -5.07
N ILE A 800 19.41 -0.30 -4.33
CA ILE A 800 17.94 -0.26 -4.20
C ILE A 800 17.43 0.22 -2.83
N ALA A 801 18.25 0.13 -1.77
CA ALA A 801 17.90 0.56 -0.42
C ALA A 801 18.51 1.95 -0.08
N TRP A 802 19.66 2.28 -0.66
CA TRP A 802 20.43 3.50 -0.37
C TRP A 802 20.64 3.74 1.13
N ARG A 803 19.86 4.63 1.76
CA ARG A 803 19.87 4.91 3.21
C ARG A 803 18.77 4.17 3.99
N ASN A 804 17.82 3.57 3.29
CA ASN A 804 16.67 2.91 3.93
C ASN A 804 17.05 1.52 4.46
N LYS A 805 17.45 1.47 5.74
CA LYS A 805 17.77 0.22 6.44
C LYS A 805 16.59 -0.77 6.48
N TYR A 806 15.33 -0.31 6.40
CA TYR A 806 14.18 -1.22 6.35
C TYR A 806 14.14 -2.02 5.06
N LEU A 807 14.53 -1.42 3.92
CA LEU A 807 14.64 -2.15 2.66
C LEU A 807 15.78 -3.16 2.66
N GLU A 808 16.85 -2.92 3.41
CA GLU A 808 17.91 -3.92 3.58
C GLU A 808 17.40 -5.16 4.34
N ILE A 809 16.61 -4.96 5.40
CA ILE A 809 15.95 -6.05 6.14
C ILE A 809 14.99 -6.81 5.24
N ALA A 810 14.12 -6.09 4.52
CA ALA A 810 13.16 -6.69 3.60
C ALA A 810 13.84 -7.50 2.50
N PHE A 811 14.92 -6.98 1.92
CA PHE A 811 15.68 -7.68 0.89
C PHE A 811 16.29 -8.97 1.42
N LYS A 812 16.84 -8.95 2.64
CA LYS A 812 17.38 -10.16 3.28
C LYS A 812 16.28 -11.19 3.55
N GLN A 813 15.15 -10.77 4.13
CA GLN A 813 14.02 -11.68 4.38
C GLN A 813 13.50 -12.30 3.07
N PHE A 814 13.32 -11.51 2.01
CA PHE A 814 12.89 -12.02 0.72
C PHE A 814 13.92 -12.96 0.11
N LYS A 815 15.22 -12.64 0.20
CA LYS A 815 16.31 -13.53 -0.22
C LYS A 815 16.28 -14.87 0.53
N ASP A 816 15.99 -14.85 1.83
CA ASP A 816 15.88 -16.07 2.64
C ASP A 816 14.67 -16.92 2.23
N THR A 817 13.53 -16.31 1.90
CA THR A 817 12.35 -17.05 1.41
C THR A 817 12.58 -17.75 0.08
N VAL A 818 13.52 -17.27 -0.74
CA VAL A 818 13.91 -17.93 -2.00
C VAL A 818 14.89 -19.09 -1.72
N LYS A 819 15.77 -18.96 -0.73
CA LYS A 819 16.83 -19.94 -0.44
C LYS A 819 16.43 -21.07 0.50
N ASN A 820 15.53 -20.79 1.43
CA ASN A 820 15.26 -21.66 2.57
C ASN A 820 13.77 -22.01 2.60
N GLU A 821 13.46 -23.29 2.41
CA GLU A 821 12.08 -23.80 2.46
C GLU A 821 11.36 -23.55 3.79
N ASN A 822 12.11 -23.30 4.88
CA ASN A 822 11.54 -22.94 6.19
C ASN A 822 11.21 -21.46 6.31
N HIS A 823 11.64 -20.64 5.37
CA HIS A 823 11.26 -19.23 5.26
C HIS A 823 10.21 -19.10 4.16
N VAL A 824 9.03 -18.63 4.51
CA VAL A 824 7.91 -18.52 3.59
C VAL A 824 7.32 -17.13 3.64
N ILE A 825 6.60 -16.75 2.59
CA ILE A 825 5.84 -15.50 2.59
C ILE A 825 4.38 -15.76 2.96
N PHE A 826 3.74 -14.73 3.53
CA PHE A 826 2.28 -14.63 3.59
C PHE A 826 1.83 -13.39 2.83
N GLU A 827 0.89 -13.58 1.90
CA GLU A 827 0.19 -12.53 1.17
C GLU A 827 -1.29 -12.94 1.09
N GLU A 828 -2.20 -11.99 1.33
CA GLU A 828 -3.64 -12.24 1.27
C GLU A 828 -4.09 -12.61 -0.16
N PRO A 829 -5.07 -13.53 -0.32
CA PRO A 829 -5.60 -13.83 -1.64
C PRO A 829 -6.33 -12.63 -2.27
N ALA A 830 -6.28 -12.56 -3.60
CA ALA A 830 -6.95 -11.52 -4.37
C ALA A 830 -8.44 -11.80 -4.50
N GLY A 831 -9.23 -11.39 -3.50
CA GLY A 831 -10.69 -11.55 -3.47
C GLY A 831 -11.46 -10.24 -3.59
N LEU A 832 -12.73 -10.35 -3.98
CA LEU A 832 -13.65 -9.21 -4.16
C LEU A 832 -13.96 -8.50 -2.85
N GLN A 833 -13.89 -9.21 -1.72
CA GLN A 833 -14.18 -8.71 -0.37
C GLN A 833 -12.92 -8.53 0.48
N SER A 834 -11.71 -8.71 -0.07
CA SER A 834 -10.47 -8.68 0.73
C SER A 834 -10.28 -7.35 1.46
N ASP A 835 -10.49 -6.20 0.79
CA ASP A 835 -10.40 -4.88 1.42
C ASP A 835 -11.45 -4.70 2.54
N ALA A 836 -12.68 -5.15 2.29
CA ALA A 836 -13.78 -5.03 3.25
C ALA A 836 -13.53 -5.91 4.49
N PHE A 837 -13.10 -7.15 4.30
CA PHE A 837 -12.76 -8.07 5.37
C PHE A 837 -11.56 -7.59 6.19
N ARG A 838 -10.50 -7.10 5.53
CA ARG A 838 -9.35 -6.48 6.20
C ARG A 838 -9.77 -5.30 7.08
N LYS A 839 -10.65 -4.42 6.57
CA LYS A 839 -11.21 -3.31 7.34
C LYS A 839 -12.01 -3.80 8.55
N GLN A 840 -12.80 -4.87 8.42
CA GLN A 840 -13.53 -5.47 9.53
C GLN A 840 -12.59 -6.00 10.61
N ILE A 841 -11.52 -6.70 10.25
CA ILE A 841 -10.50 -7.17 11.20
C ILE A 841 -9.87 -5.98 11.93
N GLY A 842 -9.48 -4.93 11.19
CA GLY A 842 -8.92 -3.71 11.76
C GLY A 842 -9.85 -3.06 12.78
N SER A 843 -11.11 -2.81 12.40
CA SER A 843 -12.11 -2.23 13.30
C SER A 843 -12.45 -3.11 14.50
N ALA A 844 -12.41 -4.44 14.34
CA ALA A 844 -12.60 -5.37 15.45
C ALA A 844 -11.48 -5.25 16.49
N TRP A 845 -10.22 -5.15 16.05
CA TRP A 845 -9.08 -4.91 16.93
C TRP A 845 -9.08 -3.52 17.58
N GLU A 846 -9.43 -2.49 16.82
CA GLU A 846 -9.65 -1.14 17.36
C GLU A 846 -10.69 -1.16 18.49
N THR A 847 -11.77 -1.93 18.33
CA THR A 847 -12.81 -2.12 19.35
C THR A 847 -12.28 -2.84 20.60
N VAL A 848 -11.50 -3.91 20.43
CA VAL A 848 -10.87 -4.64 21.55
C VAL A 848 -10.01 -3.69 22.40
N GLN A 849 -9.15 -2.91 21.75
CA GLN A 849 -8.28 -1.95 22.45
C GLN A 849 -9.10 -0.83 23.10
N ALA A 850 -10.05 -0.24 22.37
CA ALA A 850 -10.87 0.87 22.88
C ALA A 850 -11.72 0.47 24.10
N ASN A 851 -12.19 -0.78 24.17
CA ASN A 851 -12.97 -1.25 25.32
C ASN A 851 -12.16 -1.22 26.62
N TYR A 852 -10.85 -1.48 26.57
CA TYR A 852 -10.00 -1.33 27.74
C TYR A 852 -9.80 0.15 28.13
N SER A 853 -9.53 1.03 27.18
CA SER A 853 -9.36 2.48 27.45
C SER A 853 -10.64 3.17 27.93
N ASN A 854 -11.81 2.68 27.51
CA ASN A 854 -13.10 3.25 27.90
C ASN A 854 -13.70 2.61 29.17
N ALA A 855 -12.98 1.70 29.83
CA ALA A 855 -13.50 0.90 30.95
C ALA A 855 -14.83 0.17 30.62
N ALA A 856 -15.01 -0.22 29.35
CA ALA A 856 -16.14 -1.01 28.90
C ALA A 856 -15.87 -2.51 29.11
N ASN A 857 -16.89 -3.35 28.92
CA ASN A 857 -16.72 -4.80 29.00
C ASN A 857 -15.68 -5.29 27.98
N PRO A 858 -14.66 -6.08 28.39
CA PRO A 858 -13.68 -6.63 27.47
C PRO A 858 -14.34 -7.45 26.37
N THR A 859 -13.88 -7.28 25.14
CA THR A 859 -14.34 -8.07 23.99
C THR A 859 -13.90 -9.52 24.17
N THR A 860 -14.83 -10.47 24.13
CA THR A 860 -14.49 -11.91 24.08
C THR A 860 -14.04 -12.30 22.68
N PHE A 861 -13.32 -13.42 22.53
CA PHE A 861 -12.94 -13.91 21.21
C PHE A 861 -14.16 -14.23 20.32
N ASP A 862 -15.20 -14.85 20.89
CA ASP A 862 -16.47 -15.06 20.18
C ASP A 862 -17.10 -13.73 19.73
N GLY A 863 -17.05 -12.70 20.58
CA GLY A 863 -17.48 -11.34 20.25
C GLY A 863 -16.67 -10.75 19.09
N PHE A 864 -15.34 -10.88 19.12
CA PHE A 864 -14.45 -10.48 18.03
C PHE A 864 -14.84 -11.18 16.72
N VAL A 865 -14.98 -12.51 16.72
CA VAL A 865 -15.36 -13.28 15.53
C VAL A 865 -16.73 -12.88 15.00
N SER A 866 -17.69 -12.55 15.87
CA SER A 866 -19.04 -12.13 15.45
C SER A 866 -19.07 -10.83 14.65
N THR A 867 -18.07 -9.94 14.84
CA THR A 867 -17.95 -8.69 14.08
C THR A 867 -17.46 -8.92 12.64
N LEU A 868 -16.85 -10.07 12.35
CA LEU A 868 -16.34 -10.46 11.04
C LEU A 868 -17.50 -10.99 10.18
N SER A 869 -18.34 -10.06 9.73
CA SER A 869 -19.62 -10.33 9.08
C SER A 869 -19.54 -10.59 7.57
N THR A 870 -18.44 -10.24 6.90
CA THR A 870 -18.26 -10.59 5.48
C THR A 870 -18.04 -12.09 5.35
N GLY A 871 -19.11 -12.76 4.94
CA GLY A 871 -19.29 -14.20 4.98
C GLY A 871 -20.76 -14.48 5.13
N THR A 872 -21.55 -14.00 4.18
CA THR A 872 -22.90 -14.49 3.88
C THR A 872 -22.98 -14.78 2.39
N ASN A 873 -23.06 -16.09 2.11
CA ASN A 873 -23.49 -16.81 0.91
C ASN A 873 -22.86 -16.50 -0.45
#